data_AF-A0A932VTH1-F1
#
_entry.id   AF-A0A932VTH1-F1
#
_cell.length_a   1.000
_cell.length_b   1.000
_cell.length_c   1.000
_cell.angle_alpha   90.00
_cell.angle_beta   90.00
_cell.angle_gamma   90.00
#
_symmetry.space_group_name_H-M   'P 1'
#
loop_
_entity.id
_entity.type
_entity.pdbx_description
1 polymer ?
#
loop_
_entity_poly.entity_id
_entity_poly.type
_entity_poly.pdbx_seq_one_letter_code
_entity_poly.pdbx_strand_id
1 'polypeptide(L)'
;MSNLKKSRIARITSGIVGLMTSVMMMGGVAVLPAAAADSAADLQAKIDALLAQINTLKGAPAAMPSFTFATNLKAGSRGADVMDLQEALNADGEMVAASGAGSPGNETSTFGPATKRAVIKFQEKYASEILAPVGLTKGTGFVGALTRAELNSLAAAAPAAMVHPAVPGTPAVPGTPAVPAVPAAPGASAAAGTLTVSAPASMQPAPALAPFSASRIPFTKLTLTAGATDVTVDNITVERIGASTDAAFAGVDLLDQNNLLIGLEKTINSDHKSYIGNPFVIKAGTSMALTIAATRAAQGSHGGEQAAFRVVAINTEGNVTLAGDALPVLGATHTVNETLTVGTVTSFIAGPLSPAAQSKPIGSNGYIFSSIKFTAGSAEKVWLKSIRWNQAGSAASSDVANVKTYVDGTAYDATVSSDGKYYTSIFGNGILIEKGGSKEIYVSGDVAGGSGRTVSFDIYRTTDLVVTGDTYGYSIVPTASATAGSNGVFTTSNPWWNGPDVTVQSGTMNVSKSSTVAAQNIAINLSNQPLGGFDVEVKGEPITVTSMPFNLSQWLGTTAHTQSTSQDITDIKLVDSTGKVVAGPVDIAQGSPTVTFTDSVTFPIGKATYSLIGKIGTNYATNQTIAASSTPSGWSATGQTTGNTITATPSSAVTGNTMTVKAAVVTITNSAAPAAQTVVAGAQNYTFSNVQLDASASGEDVKFSSLKTSFVNGGDATYITGCALYDGSSQLTSGSNTVNPTATGDSSFIFDSGSFVVPKGTVKSLALKCNIAGSATTSSFYKWGIPAAASQSTATGMTSGQSATITESAAGGQQMTISSAGTLTVTKDASSPSYAVSAAGTTGNILGKFKIHAANEAIDLQKFSMQLTNPAASSSPNDLVQVTLWDPSGNQVGSAIFSGSNRNATSTLTAGSFIVAKDDDKVLTVKGDLQPISTSEIGRSGALVSVDYDGNDLSGTQGRGVASGSSINSSSASDTAVAGVRVFRTYPTITMIALPTSTLDTGNKSVMRFKVTANSTRDVGLYKFTVVIATSTATFSSINAYAFSDTNFSITADSSFPTSGLLSTPANLVWKSSSGQIDVYPYTSGSVQTTVAIPAGQSRYFEIQANCTTTCTTTGASIQTQLEGDTAYGSSANLVDNAAKVDLYTDNDFIWSDNATGTAVAADQDWTNGYGVAGLTASNNPQQTVSK
;
A
#
# COMPACT_ATOMS: atom_id res chain seq x y z
N MET A 1 31.65 13.37 -3.27
CA MET A 1 30.98 12.14 -2.82
C MET A 1 29.66 12.53 -2.18
N SER A 2 28.58 12.47 -2.95
CA SER A 2 27.20 12.66 -2.53
C SER A 2 26.30 11.81 -3.43
N ASN A 3 25.13 11.47 -2.90
CA ASN A 3 23.97 10.86 -3.58
C ASN A 3 23.86 9.33 -3.59
N LEU A 4 23.08 8.81 -2.64
CA LEU A 4 22.33 7.56 -2.80
C LEU A 4 21.12 7.58 -1.85
N LYS A 5 19.94 7.87 -2.41
CA LYS A 5 18.61 7.27 -2.11
C LYS A 5 17.50 8.07 -2.80
N LYS A 6 17.10 7.62 -4.01
CA LYS A 6 15.77 7.90 -4.57
C LYS A 6 15.19 6.61 -5.17
N SER A 7 14.11 6.16 -4.51
CA SER A 7 12.85 5.66 -5.05
C SER A 7 12.85 4.68 -6.24
N ARG A 8 12.45 3.44 -5.95
CA ARG A 8 11.85 2.50 -6.91
C ARG A 8 10.36 2.83 -7.04
N ILE A 9 9.93 3.49 -8.12
CA ILE A 9 8.60 3.46 -8.77
C ILE A 9 8.78 4.27 -10.07
N ALA A 10 9.21 3.61 -11.14
CA ALA A 10 9.24 4.13 -12.53
C ALA A 10 9.71 3.03 -13.50
N ARG A 11 9.10 1.84 -13.46
CA ARG A 11 9.29 0.79 -14.48
C ARG A 11 7.94 0.13 -14.74
N ILE A 12 7.26 0.58 -15.80
CA ILE A 12 6.43 -0.16 -16.79
C ILE A 12 5.60 0.90 -17.54
N THR A 13 6.23 1.57 -18.52
CA THR A 13 5.56 2.21 -19.69
C THR A 13 6.63 2.56 -20.73
N SER A 14 7.20 1.54 -21.37
CA SER A 14 7.99 1.64 -22.62
C SER A 14 8.29 0.24 -23.12
N GLY A 15 7.47 -0.24 -24.05
CA GLY A 15 7.61 -1.59 -24.59
C GLY A 15 6.53 -2.03 -25.57
N ILE A 16 6.03 -1.15 -26.44
CA ILE A 16 5.49 -1.52 -27.78
C ILE A 16 5.81 -0.36 -28.74
N VAL A 17 7.05 -0.34 -29.21
CA VAL A 17 7.48 0.26 -30.48
C VAL A 17 8.13 -0.90 -31.23
N GLY A 18 7.69 -1.25 -32.44
CA GLY A 18 8.47 -2.22 -33.23
C GLY A 18 7.73 -3.12 -34.25
N LEU A 19 6.63 -2.68 -34.85
CA LEU A 19 6.09 -3.37 -36.04
C LEU A 19 5.29 -2.34 -36.85
N MET A 20 5.97 -1.65 -37.80
CA MET A 20 5.40 -0.93 -38.96
C MET A 20 6.43 0.03 -39.64
N THR A 21 7.73 -0.27 -39.59
CA THR A 21 8.75 0.55 -40.29
C THR A 21 9.88 -0.31 -40.87
N SER A 22 9.55 -1.28 -41.72
CA SER A 22 10.54 -1.92 -42.58
C SER A 22 9.94 -2.69 -43.76
N VAL A 23 9.10 -2.07 -44.60
CA VAL A 23 8.89 -2.56 -45.98
C VAL A 23 8.68 -1.36 -46.92
N MET A 24 9.69 -1.15 -47.77
CA MET A 24 9.66 -0.47 -49.09
C MET A 24 9.82 1.06 -49.16
N MET A 25 11.09 1.47 -49.28
CA MET A 25 11.49 2.44 -50.29
C MET A 25 11.39 1.82 -51.69
N MET A 26 10.80 2.52 -52.66
CA MET A 26 11.22 2.55 -54.09
C MET A 26 10.41 3.58 -54.88
N GLY A 27 11.04 4.74 -55.17
CA GLY A 27 10.98 5.48 -56.44
C GLY A 27 9.73 6.29 -56.82
N GLY A 28 9.90 7.61 -56.97
CA GLY A 28 9.06 8.42 -57.88
C GLY A 28 8.82 9.86 -57.43
N VAL A 29 9.56 10.80 -58.02
CA VAL A 29 9.39 12.25 -57.87
C VAL A 29 8.00 12.68 -58.34
N ALA A 30 7.20 13.30 -57.48
CA ALA A 30 6.09 14.16 -57.87
C ALA A 30 5.89 15.28 -56.83
N VAL A 31 5.77 16.50 -57.35
CA VAL A 31 5.60 17.79 -56.65
C VAL A 31 4.47 17.73 -55.61
N LEU A 32 4.78 18.12 -54.37
CA LEU A 32 3.78 18.30 -53.29
C LEU A 32 3.11 19.68 -53.42
N PRO A 33 1.77 19.78 -53.49
CA PRO A 33 1.06 20.97 -53.05
C PRO A 33 0.93 20.96 -51.52
N ALA A 34 0.91 22.15 -50.93
CA ALA A 34 0.77 22.39 -49.50
C ALA A 34 -0.42 21.60 -48.90
N ALA A 35 -0.14 20.74 -47.92
CA ALA A 35 -1.16 20.09 -47.12
C ALA A 35 -1.82 21.15 -46.21
N ALA A 36 -3.12 21.35 -46.40
CA ALA A 36 -3.94 22.15 -45.52
C ALA A 36 -3.87 21.59 -44.08
N ALA A 37 -3.90 22.50 -43.09
CA ALA A 37 -4.09 22.12 -41.70
C ALA A 37 -5.43 21.38 -41.56
N ASP A 38 -5.41 20.19 -40.93
CA ASP A 38 -6.61 19.42 -40.64
C ASP A 38 -7.62 20.32 -39.90
N SER A 39 -8.85 20.41 -40.42
CA SER A 39 -9.91 21.17 -39.76
C SER A 39 -10.36 20.45 -38.47
N ALA A 40 -11.02 21.16 -37.56
CA ALA A 40 -11.63 20.53 -36.38
C ALA A 40 -12.61 19.39 -36.76
N ALA A 41 -13.20 19.44 -37.96
CA ALA A 41 -14.04 18.38 -38.50
C ALA A 41 -13.23 17.15 -38.95
N ASP A 42 -12.04 17.33 -39.53
CA ASP A 42 -11.15 16.22 -39.93
C ASP A 42 -10.57 15.51 -38.70
N LEU A 43 -10.28 16.26 -37.64
CA LEU A 43 -9.88 15.70 -36.35
C LEU A 43 -11.03 14.97 -35.66
N GLN A 44 -12.26 15.48 -35.73
CA GLN A 44 -13.45 14.78 -35.21
C GLN A 44 -13.73 13.48 -35.99
N ALA A 45 -13.61 13.51 -37.32
CA ALA A 45 -13.76 12.31 -38.15
C ALA A 45 -12.68 11.26 -37.86
N LYS A 46 -11.44 11.68 -37.57
CA LYS A 46 -10.36 10.77 -37.13
C LYS A 46 -10.63 10.20 -35.73
N ILE A 47 -11.19 10.99 -34.80
CA ILE A 47 -11.62 10.54 -33.47
C ILE A 47 -12.76 9.52 -33.57
N ASP A 48 -13.75 9.76 -34.43
CA ASP A 48 -14.88 8.86 -34.64
C ASP A 48 -14.43 7.54 -35.32
N ALA A 49 -13.47 7.62 -36.24
CA ALA A 49 -12.85 6.44 -36.86
C ALA A 49 -11.98 5.63 -35.88
N LEU A 50 -11.25 6.28 -34.98
CA LEU A 50 -10.50 5.63 -33.91
C LEU A 50 -11.43 5.03 -32.84
N LEU A 51 -12.55 5.68 -32.52
CA LEU A 51 -13.61 5.12 -31.67
C LEU A 51 -14.27 3.89 -32.32
N ALA A 52 -14.51 3.93 -33.63
CA ALA A 52 -14.98 2.76 -34.37
C ALA A 52 -13.96 1.62 -34.38
N GLN A 53 -12.66 1.93 -34.54
CA GLN A 53 -11.58 0.93 -34.46
C GLN A 53 -11.44 0.33 -33.06
N ILE A 54 -11.57 1.14 -32.00
CA ILE A 54 -11.60 0.67 -30.60
C ILE A 54 -12.80 -0.22 -30.33
N ASN A 55 -13.96 0.08 -30.93
CA ASN A 55 -15.15 -0.75 -30.83
C ASN A 55 -15.03 -2.07 -31.62
N THR A 56 -14.27 -2.12 -32.71
CA THR A 56 -13.94 -3.38 -33.40
C THR A 56 -12.82 -4.19 -32.73
N LEU A 57 -11.91 -3.55 -31.99
CA LEU A 57 -10.83 -4.22 -31.23
C LEU A 57 -11.28 -4.73 -29.86
N LYS A 58 -12.40 -4.22 -29.33
CA LYS A 58 -13.16 -4.82 -28.24
C LYS A 58 -14.12 -5.86 -28.84
N GLY A 59 -13.63 -7.08 -29.07
CA GLY A 59 -14.46 -8.17 -29.58
C GLY A 59 -15.81 -8.23 -28.85
N ALA A 60 -16.88 -8.37 -29.62
CA ALA A 60 -18.23 -8.55 -29.08
C ALA A 60 -18.21 -9.71 -28.05
N PRO A 61 -18.81 -9.56 -26.86
CA PRO A 61 -18.89 -10.64 -25.90
C PRO A 61 -19.63 -11.81 -26.55
N ALA A 62 -19.00 -12.98 -26.56
CA ALA A 62 -19.71 -14.21 -26.84
C ALA A 62 -20.85 -14.32 -25.82
N ALA A 63 -22.07 -14.60 -26.30
CA ALA A 63 -23.21 -14.78 -25.42
C ALA A 63 -22.90 -15.85 -24.36
N MET A 64 -23.01 -15.48 -23.07
CA MET A 64 -22.80 -16.40 -21.97
C MET A 64 -23.77 -17.58 -22.10
N PRO A 65 -23.30 -18.84 -22.01
CA PRO A 65 -24.20 -19.98 -21.94
C PRO A 65 -24.98 -19.96 -20.61
N SER A 66 -26.23 -20.40 -20.61
CA SER A 66 -27.09 -20.32 -19.42
C SER A 66 -26.75 -21.44 -18.42
N PHE A 67 -25.96 -21.12 -17.40
CA PHE A 67 -25.65 -22.02 -16.28
C PHE A 67 -26.40 -21.64 -15.01
N THR A 68 -26.64 -22.60 -14.12
CA THR A 68 -27.19 -22.34 -12.77
C THR A 68 -26.28 -22.98 -11.73
N PHE A 69 -25.56 -22.14 -11.00
CA PHE A 69 -24.68 -22.59 -9.93
C PHE A 69 -25.46 -22.73 -8.62
N ALA A 70 -25.69 -23.97 -8.18
CA ALA A 70 -26.39 -24.28 -6.92
C ALA A 70 -25.43 -24.64 -5.76
N THR A 71 -24.22 -25.12 -6.06
CA THR A 71 -23.28 -25.64 -5.05
C THR A 71 -22.07 -24.72 -4.85
N ASN A 72 -21.55 -24.65 -3.62
CA ASN A 72 -20.31 -23.90 -3.34
C ASN A 72 -19.10 -24.57 -4.00
N LEU A 73 -18.28 -23.83 -4.75
CA LEU A 73 -17.07 -24.36 -5.38
C LEU A 73 -15.79 -23.77 -4.77
N LYS A 74 -14.76 -24.59 -4.60
CA LYS A 74 -13.46 -24.20 -4.04
C LYS A 74 -12.32 -24.93 -4.74
N ALA A 75 -11.08 -24.48 -4.51
CA ALA A 75 -9.90 -25.21 -4.97
C ALA A 75 -9.95 -26.68 -4.52
N GLY A 76 -9.84 -27.60 -5.48
CA GLY A 76 -10.01 -29.04 -5.27
C GLY A 76 -11.40 -29.61 -5.62
N SER A 77 -12.42 -28.77 -5.83
CA SER A 77 -13.72 -29.21 -6.36
C SER A 77 -13.56 -29.87 -7.74
N ARG A 78 -14.37 -30.89 -8.02
CA ARG A 78 -14.44 -31.59 -9.31
C ARG A 78 -15.88 -31.82 -9.74
N GLY A 79 -16.15 -31.81 -11.04
CA GLY A 79 -17.48 -32.10 -11.60
C GLY A 79 -17.93 -31.10 -12.67
N ALA A 80 -19.16 -31.27 -13.15
CA ALA A 80 -19.76 -30.44 -14.21
C ALA A 80 -19.83 -28.95 -13.81
N ASP A 81 -20.26 -28.62 -12.60
CA ASP A 81 -20.32 -27.24 -12.08
C ASP A 81 -18.98 -26.49 -12.16
N VAL A 82 -17.84 -27.21 -12.12
CA VAL A 82 -16.51 -26.60 -12.24
C VAL A 82 -16.15 -26.32 -13.70
N MET A 83 -16.64 -27.15 -14.62
CA MET A 83 -16.49 -26.94 -16.06
C MET A 83 -17.33 -25.74 -16.50
N ASP A 84 -18.60 -25.70 -16.08
CA ASP A 84 -19.52 -24.58 -16.30
C ASP A 84 -18.96 -23.26 -15.72
N LEU A 85 -18.31 -23.31 -14.55
CA LEU A 85 -17.64 -22.16 -13.96
C LEU A 85 -16.50 -21.65 -14.83
N GLN A 86 -15.71 -22.55 -15.43
CA GLN A 86 -14.60 -22.15 -16.32
C GLN A 86 -15.15 -21.55 -17.61
N GLU A 87 -16.24 -22.08 -18.16
CA GLU A 87 -16.93 -21.54 -19.33
C GLU A 87 -17.49 -20.13 -19.05
N ALA A 88 -18.14 -19.92 -17.91
CA ALA A 88 -18.65 -18.62 -17.50
C ALA A 88 -17.53 -17.57 -17.29
N LEU A 89 -16.42 -17.95 -16.65
CA LEU A 89 -15.28 -17.06 -16.44
C LEU A 89 -14.58 -16.70 -17.75
N ASN A 90 -14.43 -17.67 -18.66
CA ASN A 90 -13.88 -17.44 -19.99
C ASN A 90 -14.78 -16.51 -20.82
N ALA A 91 -16.11 -16.64 -20.69
CA ALA A 91 -17.08 -15.80 -21.38
C ALA A 91 -17.18 -14.37 -20.82
N ASP A 92 -17.04 -14.18 -19.51
CA ASP A 92 -17.02 -12.86 -18.84
C ASP A 92 -15.71 -12.06 -19.08
N GLY A 93 -14.70 -12.70 -19.69
CA GLY A 93 -13.40 -12.11 -20.00
C GLY A 93 -12.33 -12.35 -18.92
N GLU A 94 -12.67 -13.04 -17.83
CA GLU A 94 -11.75 -13.45 -16.77
C GLU A 94 -11.13 -14.83 -17.09
N MET A 95 -10.44 -14.89 -18.23
CA MET A 95 -9.96 -16.13 -18.83
C MET A 95 -9.10 -16.97 -17.86
N VAL A 96 -9.47 -18.25 -17.71
CA VAL A 96 -8.83 -19.21 -16.82
C VAL A 96 -7.42 -19.57 -17.33
N ALA A 97 -7.27 -19.78 -18.64
CA ALA A 97 -5.98 -19.95 -19.31
C ALA A 97 -6.02 -19.46 -20.76
N ALA A 98 -4.89 -18.94 -21.28
CA ALA A 98 -4.79 -18.46 -22.67
C ALA A 98 -4.70 -19.59 -23.72
N SER A 99 -4.25 -20.79 -23.33
CA SER A 99 -4.20 -22.00 -24.15
C SER A 99 -4.11 -23.24 -23.25
N GLY A 100 -4.52 -24.41 -23.76
CA GLY A 100 -4.48 -25.67 -23.01
C GLY A 100 -5.64 -25.84 -22.03
N ALA A 101 -5.48 -26.71 -21.02
CA ALA A 101 -6.51 -27.02 -20.03
C ALA A 101 -7.02 -25.76 -19.31
N GLY A 102 -8.33 -25.49 -19.42
CA GLY A 102 -9.01 -24.31 -18.88
C GLY A 102 -9.12 -23.13 -19.85
N SER A 103 -8.56 -23.20 -21.06
CA SER A 103 -8.77 -22.16 -22.10
C SER A 103 -10.14 -22.31 -22.77
N PRO A 104 -10.67 -21.26 -23.45
CA PRO A 104 -11.96 -21.35 -24.14
C PRO A 104 -12.04 -22.58 -25.06
N GLY A 105 -13.03 -23.45 -24.85
CA GLY A 105 -13.23 -24.71 -25.60
C GLY A 105 -12.33 -25.87 -25.14
N ASN A 106 -11.55 -25.69 -24.06
CA ASN A 106 -10.72 -26.71 -23.42
C ASN A 106 -10.92 -26.71 -21.89
N GLU A 107 -12.11 -26.36 -21.42
CA GLU A 107 -12.47 -26.31 -20.01
C GLU A 107 -12.33 -27.69 -19.34
N THR A 108 -12.07 -27.68 -18.03
CA THR A 108 -11.83 -28.90 -17.25
C THR A 108 -12.79 -29.02 -16.08
N SER A 109 -13.10 -30.25 -15.69
CA SER A 109 -13.92 -30.54 -14.51
C SER A 109 -13.13 -30.43 -13.19
N THR A 110 -12.02 -29.69 -13.12
CA THR A 110 -11.14 -29.60 -11.92
C THR A 110 -10.83 -28.15 -11.55
N PHE A 111 -11.10 -27.78 -10.30
CA PHE A 111 -10.90 -26.42 -9.80
C PHE A 111 -9.46 -26.27 -9.31
N GLY A 112 -8.57 -25.89 -10.22
CA GLY A 112 -7.14 -25.71 -9.96
C GLY A 112 -6.73 -24.27 -9.60
N PRO A 113 -5.41 -24.00 -9.46
CA PRO A 113 -4.88 -22.66 -9.19
C PRO A 113 -5.25 -21.62 -10.26
N ALA A 114 -5.38 -22.03 -11.52
CA ALA A 114 -5.79 -21.16 -12.62
C ALA A 114 -7.24 -20.68 -12.45
N THR A 115 -8.17 -21.61 -12.23
CA THR A 115 -9.58 -21.33 -11.93
C THR A 115 -9.71 -20.45 -10.68
N LYS A 116 -8.93 -20.72 -9.63
CA LYS A 116 -8.93 -19.87 -8.42
C LYS A 116 -8.54 -18.42 -8.71
N ARG A 117 -7.53 -18.19 -9.54
CA ARG A 117 -7.12 -16.83 -9.93
C ARG A 117 -8.19 -16.12 -10.75
N ALA A 118 -8.82 -16.83 -11.69
CA ALA A 118 -9.92 -16.29 -12.48
C ALA A 118 -11.12 -15.91 -11.60
N VAL A 119 -11.49 -16.76 -10.64
CA VAL A 119 -12.54 -16.43 -9.65
C VAL A 119 -12.17 -15.21 -8.81
N ILE A 120 -10.91 -15.06 -8.37
CA ILE A 120 -10.49 -13.86 -7.61
C ILE A 120 -10.69 -12.60 -8.45
N LYS A 121 -10.28 -12.60 -9.72
CA LYS A 121 -10.46 -11.45 -10.60
C LYS A 121 -11.92 -11.14 -10.87
N PHE A 122 -12.74 -12.16 -11.12
CA PHE A 122 -14.19 -12.02 -11.26
C PHE A 122 -14.82 -11.39 -10.00
N GLN A 123 -14.42 -11.84 -8.81
CA GLN A 123 -14.89 -11.28 -7.53
C GLN A 123 -14.45 -9.83 -7.33
N GLU A 124 -13.25 -9.45 -7.77
CA GLU A 124 -12.75 -8.08 -7.70
C GLU A 124 -13.41 -7.16 -8.76
N LYS A 125 -13.80 -7.71 -9.91
CA LYS A 125 -14.56 -7.01 -10.96
C LYS A 125 -15.97 -6.66 -10.51
N TYR A 126 -16.67 -7.59 -9.86
CA TYR A 126 -18.02 -7.41 -9.29
C TYR A 126 -17.97 -7.21 -7.77
N ALA A 127 -17.04 -6.37 -7.31
CA ALA A 127 -16.77 -6.19 -5.89
C ALA A 127 -17.96 -5.60 -5.11
N SER A 128 -18.79 -4.77 -5.75
CA SER A 128 -19.99 -4.19 -5.13
C SER A 128 -21.07 -5.22 -4.83
N GLU A 129 -21.20 -6.24 -5.68
CA GLU A 129 -22.22 -7.29 -5.60
C GLU A 129 -21.73 -8.49 -4.78
N ILE A 130 -20.42 -8.80 -4.85
CA ILE A 130 -19.86 -10.02 -4.28
C ILE A 130 -19.06 -9.79 -2.99
N LEU A 131 -18.23 -8.75 -2.92
CA LEU A 131 -17.27 -8.57 -1.83
C LEU A 131 -17.78 -7.60 -0.76
N ALA A 132 -18.33 -6.46 -1.18
CA ALA A 132 -18.85 -5.43 -0.29
C ALA A 132 -19.96 -5.93 0.66
N PRO A 133 -20.93 -6.78 0.23
CA PRO A 133 -22.00 -7.22 1.12
C PRO A 133 -21.53 -8.20 2.22
N VAL A 134 -20.34 -8.79 2.07
CA VAL A 134 -19.72 -9.69 3.07
C VAL A 134 -18.48 -9.05 3.74
N GLY A 135 -18.25 -7.75 3.54
CA GLY A 135 -17.17 -7.00 4.18
C GLY A 135 -15.76 -7.38 3.73
N LEU A 136 -15.61 -7.96 2.54
CA LEU A 136 -14.31 -8.32 1.98
C LEU A 136 -13.82 -7.22 1.03
N THR A 137 -12.50 -6.98 1.02
CA THR A 137 -11.86 -5.99 0.14
C THR A 137 -11.00 -6.64 -0.96
N LYS A 138 -10.88 -7.97 -0.95
CA LYS A 138 -10.11 -8.76 -1.94
C LYS A 138 -10.83 -10.08 -2.23
N GLY A 139 -10.70 -10.57 -3.46
CA GLY A 139 -11.26 -11.85 -3.87
C GLY A 139 -10.67 -13.03 -3.09
N THR A 140 -11.49 -14.01 -2.74
CA THR A 140 -11.10 -15.19 -1.94
C THR A 140 -10.80 -16.41 -2.82
N GLY A 141 -11.31 -16.42 -4.05
CA GLY A 141 -11.25 -17.58 -4.94
C GLY A 141 -12.20 -18.71 -4.52
N PHE A 142 -13.16 -18.43 -3.62
CA PHE A 142 -14.23 -19.32 -3.20
C PHE A 142 -15.55 -18.87 -3.82
N VAL A 143 -16.23 -19.75 -4.56
CA VAL A 143 -17.51 -19.47 -5.21
C VAL A 143 -18.65 -19.71 -4.21
N GLY A 144 -18.84 -18.73 -3.34
CA GLY A 144 -19.90 -18.68 -2.34
C GLY A 144 -21.24 -18.15 -2.87
N ALA A 145 -22.22 -17.95 -1.99
CA ALA A 145 -23.59 -17.59 -2.37
C ALA A 145 -23.67 -16.33 -3.25
N LEU A 146 -22.93 -15.26 -2.92
CA LEU A 146 -22.95 -14.02 -3.70
C LEU A 146 -22.22 -14.15 -5.06
N THR A 147 -21.12 -14.90 -5.11
CA THR A 147 -20.45 -15.18 -6.40
C THR A 147 -21.34 -15.99 -7.33
N ARG A 148 -22.12 -16.95 -6.80
CA ARG A 148 -23.12 -17.69 -7.60
C ARG A 148 -24.30 -16.82 -8.01
N ALA A 149 -24.79 -15.97 -7.11
CA ALA A 149 -25.87 -15.05 -7.42
C ALA A 149 -25.49 -14.15 -8.60
N GLU A 150 -24.26 -13.63 -8.60
CA GLU A 150 -23.75 -12.81 -9.69
C GLU A 150 -23.54 -13.62 -10.99
N LEU A 151 -22.92 -14.81 -10.91
CA LEU A 151 -22.77 -15.68 -12.09
C LEU A 151 -24.13 -16.06 -12.70
N ASN A 152 -25.15 -16.35 -11.87
CA ASN A 152 -26.50 -16.67 -12.33
C ASN A 152 -27.24 -15.42 -12.85
N SER A 153 -26.96 -14.24 -12.30
CA SER A 153 -27.47 -12.93 -12.75
C SER A 153 -26.96 -12.60 -14.14
N LEU A 154 -25.65 -12.73 -14.38
CA LEU A 154 -25.02 -12.46 -15.67
C LEU A 154 -25.47 -13.46 -16.74
N ALA A 155 -25.82 -14.69 -16.35
CA ALA A 155 -26.43 -15.68 -17.22
C ALA A 155 -27.90 -15.35 -17.60
N ALA A 156 -28.60 -14.51 -16.83
CA ALA A 156 -30.00 -14.14 -17.06
C ALA A 156 -30.20 -12.90 -17.95
N ALA A 157 -29.13 -12.20 -18.34
CA ALA A 157 -29.19 -10.95 -19.13
C ALA A 157 -29.17 -11.17 -20.67
N ALA A 158 -29.28 -12.40 -21.16
CA ALA A 158 -29.29 -12.72 -22.60
C ALA A 158 -30.71 -13.02 -23.14
N PRO A 159 -31.10 -12.62 -24.36
CA PRO A 159 -32.41 -12.95 -24.93
C PRO A 159 -32.52 -14.44 -25.25
N ALA A 160 -33.67 -15.02 -24.90
CA ALA A 160 -33.96 -16.44 -25.07
C ALA A 160 -34.18 -16.84 -26.55
N ALA A 161 -33.48 -17.88 -27.02
CA ALA A 161 -34.07 -19.08 -27.65
C ALA A 161 -33.01 -20.11 -28.06
N MET A 162 -33.01 -21.28 -27.43
CA MET A 162 -33.13 -22.54 -28.15
C MET A 162 -33.80 -23.59 -27.24
N VAL A 163 -34.94 -24.10 -27.71
CA VAL A 163 -35.70 -25.20 -27.13
C VAL A 163 -35.39 -26.45 -27.93
N HIS A 164 -35.17 -27.58 -27.25
CA HIS A 164 -35.71 -28.90 -27.64
C HIS A 164 -35.67 -29.87 -26.43
N PRO A 165 -36.58 -30.87 -26.34
CA PRO A 165 -37.92 -30.66 -25.78
C PRO A 165 -38.32 -31.59 -24.59
N ALA A 166 -39.14 -31.01 -23.70
CA ALA A 166 -40.39 -31.48 -23.06
C ALA A 166 -40.53 -32.95 -22.53
N VAL A 167 -40.77 -33.20 -21.21
CA VAL A 167 -42.06 -33.16 -20.42
C VAL A 167 -42.95 -34.40 -20.71
N PRO A 168 -43.77 -35.03 -19.79
CA PRO A 168 -44.58 -34.49 -18.67
C PRO A 168 -44.61 -35.34 -17.36
N GLY A 169 -45.17 -34.90 -16.23
CA GLY A 169 -46.04 -33.76 -15.96
C GLY A 169 -46.34 -33.59 -14.47
N THR A 170 -46.61 -32.34 -14.13
CA THR A 170 -47.26 -31.75 -12.95
C THR A 170 -48.77 -32.12 -12.88
N PRO A 171 -49.56 -31.83 -11.80
CA PRO A 171 -49.41 -30.67 -10.90
C PRO A 171 -49.77 -30.79 -9.39
N ALA A 172 -49.12 -29.87 -8.64
CA ALA A 172 -49.60 -28.98 -7.56
C ALA A 172 -50.41 -29.48 -6.33
N VAL A 173 -49.75 -29.53 -5.14
CA VAL A 173 -49.73 -28.56 -3.99
C VAL A 173 -51.03 -27.76 -3.68
N PRO A 174 -51.40 -27.33 -2.43
CA PRO A 174 -50.94 -27.60 -1.03
C PRO A 174 -52.06 -27.88 0.02
N GLY A 175 -51.71 -28.40 1.21
CA GLY A 175 -52.54 -28.20 2.41
C GLY A 175 -52.17 -29.04 3.65
N THR A 176 -51.63 -28.39 4.69
CA THR A 176 -51.58 -28.85 6.10
C THR A 176 -52.75 -28.20 6.89
N PRO A 177 -53.10 -28.59 8.13
CA PRO A 177 -53.07 -29.90 8.82
C PRO A 177 -54.41 -30.24 9.56
N ALA A 178 -54.69 -31.52 9.84
CA ALA A 178 -55.55 -31.92 10.97
C ALA A 178 -55.37 -33.42 11.34
N VAL A 179 -55.09 -33.67 12.62
CA VAL A 179 -55.17 -34.95 13.36
C VAL A 179 -56.57 -34.98 14.04
N PRO A 180 -57.23 -36.10 14.45
CA PRO A 180 -56.87 -37.54 14.49
C PRO A 180 -57.94 -38.54 13.94
N ALA A 181 -57.55 -39.80 13.67
CA ALA A 181 -58.19 -41.03 14.21
C ALA A 181 -57.67 -42.30 13.50
N VAL A 182 -57.31 -43.31 14.30
CA VAL A 182 -57.10 -44.73 13.92
C VAL A 182 -58.43 -45.44 14.18
N PRO A 183 -58.99 -46.28 13.28
CA PRO A 183 -58.62 -47.70 13.27
C PRO A 183 -58.74 -48.51 11.95
N ALA A 184 -57.88 -49.54 11.90
CA ALA A 184 -58.05 -50.89 11.34
C ALA A 184 -58.17 -51.14 9.82
N ALA A 185 -57.27 -52.03 9.37
CA ALA A 185 -57.11 -52.76 8.10
C ALA A 185 -58.39 -53.52 7.63
N PRO A 186 -58.52 -54.05 6.37
CA PRO A 186 -57.46 -54.69 5.58
C PRO A 186 -57.50 -54.63 4.02
N GLY A 187 -56.35 -54.95 3.40
CA GLY A 187 -56.32 -55.86 2.24
C GLY A 187 -55.83 -55.33 0.88
N ALA A 188 -54.51 -55.30 0.67
CA ALA A 188 -53.92 -55.54 -0.66
C ALA A 188 -52.46 -56.03 -0.51
N SER A 189 -52.18 -57.20 -1.11
CA SER A 189 -50.91 -57.92 -1.10
C SER A 189 -49.80 -57.13 -1.82
N ALA A 190 -48.77 -56.73 -1.08
CA ALA A 190 -47.49 -56.28 -1.63
C ALA A 190 -46.61 -57.49 -1.95
N ALA A 191 -45.81 -57.39 -3.01
CA ALA A 191 -44.92 -58.44 -3.50
C ALA A 191 -43.99 -58.96 -2.38
N ALA A 192 -43.94 -60.28 -2.20
CA ALA A 192 -43.07 -60.96 -1.25
C ALA A 192 -41.59 -60.71 -1.59
N GLY A 193 -40.81 -60.13 -0.66
CA GLY A 193 -39.36 -60.02 -0.81
C GLY A 193 -38.69 -61.39 -0.85
N THR A 194 -37.54 -61.51 -1.50
CA THR A 194 -36.71 -62.72 -1.50
C THR A 194 -35.43 -62.48 -0.69
N LEU A 195 -35.03 -63.44 0.15
CA LEU A 195 -33.79 -63.40 0.91
C LEU A 195 -32.98 -64.66 0.64
N THR A 196 -31.77 -64.48 0.11
CA THR A 196 -30.89 -65.57 -0.30
C THR A 196 -29.89 -65.87 0.81
N VAL A 197 -29.83 -67.12 1.27
CA VAL A 197 -28.88 -67.64 2.27
C VAL A 197 -27.71 -68.30 1.55
N SER A 198 -26.48 -67.90 1.88
CA SER A 198 -25.25 -68.51 1.38
C SER A 198 -24.33 -68.82 2.56
N ALA A 199 -24.06 -70.09 2.80
CA ALA A 199 -23.20 -70.58 3.87
C ALA A 199 -22.39 -71.82 3.42
N PRO A 200 -21.59 -71.72 2.34
CA PRO A 200 -20.81 -72.84 1.85
C PRO A 200 -19.85 -73.36 2.93
N ALA A 201 -19.51 -74.66 2.90
CA ALA A 201 -18.63 -75.27 3.90
C ALA A 201 -17.27 -74.55 4.02
N SER A 202 -16.77 -73.95 2.92
CA SER A 202 -15.54 -73.14 2.90
C SER A 202 -15.65 -71.80 3.64
N MET A 203 -16.86 -71.33 3.97
CA MET A 203 -17.11 -70.11 4.75
C MET A 203 -17.09 -70.36 6.26
N GLN A 204 -17.33 -71.61 6.69
CA GLN A 204 -17.42 -71.91 8.12
C GLN A 204 -16.06 -71.74 8.80
N PRO A 205 -16.04 -71.33 10.09
CA PRO A 205 -14.81 -71.28 10.88
C PRO A 205 -14.09 -72.64 10.90
N ALA A 206 -12.76 -72.63 11.08
CA ALA A 206 -12.04 -73.87 11.34
C ALA A 206 -12.30 -74.35 12.78
N PRO A 207 -12.42 -75.66 13.03
CA PRO A 207 -12.41 -76.21 14.39
C PRO A 207 -11.24 -75.67 15.21
N ALA A 208 -11.54 -75.13 16.39
CA ALA A 208 -10.56 -74.48 17.28
C ALA A 208 -10.93 -74.71 18.75
N LEU A 209 -10.09 -74.21 19.66
CA LEU A 209 -10.41 -74.19 21.09
C LEU A 209 -11.47 -73.13 21.38
N ALA A 210 -12.25 -73.36 22.44
CA ALA A 210 -13.16 -72.38 23.02
C ALA A 210 -12.72 -72.11 24.47
N PRO A 211 -11.76 -71.19 24.69
CA PRO A 211 -11.12 -70.99 25.99
C PRO A 211 -12.02 -70.29 27.00
N PHE A 212 -11.81 -70.57 28.28
CA PHE A 212 -12.46 -69.88 29.39
C PHE A 212 -12.41 -68.35 29.24
N SER A 213 -13.54 -67.67 29.50
CA SER A 213 -13.71 -66.21 29.40
C SER A 213 -13.47 -65.55 28.02
N ALA A 214 -13.20 -66.33 26.97
CA ALA A 214 -13.19 -65.82 25.60
C ALA A 214 -14.61 -65.48 25.14
N SER A 215 -14.77 -64.29 24.56
CA SER A 215 -16.03 -63.84 23.97
C SER A 215 -15.97 -63.85 22.45
N ARG A 216 -17.15 -63.83 21.81
CA ARG A 216 -17.30 -63.77 20.35
C ARG A 216 -16.50 -64.85 19.59
N ILE A 217 -16.46 -66.07 20.11
CA ILE A 217 -15.84 -67.20 19.40
C ILE A 217 -16.75 -67.55 18.21
N PRO A 218 -16.27 -67.50 16.96
CA PRO A 218 -17.13 -67.71 15.79
C PRO A 218 -17.43 -69.19 15.60
N PHE A 219 -18.71 -69.57 15.63
CA PHE A 219 -19.15 -70.95 15.40
C PHE A 219 -19.75 -71.16 14.01
N THR A 220 -20.54 -70.20 13.52
CA THR A 220 -21.24 -70.34 12.24
C THR A 220 -21.13 -69.04 11.46
N LYS A 221 -20.89 -69.13 10.15
CA LYS A 221 -20.92 -67.97 9.25
C LYS A 221 -21.93 -68.18 8.14
N LEU A 222 -22.65 -67.13 7.78
CA LEU A 222 -23.54 -67.11 6.63
C LEU A 222 -23.58 -65.70 6.03
N THR A 223 -24.00 -65.61 4.78
CA THR A 223 -24.29 -64.35 4.09
C THR A 223 -25.76 -64.34 3.69
N LEU A 224 -26.44 -63.25 4.01
CA LEU A 224 -27.83 -63.00 3.64
C LEU A 224 -27.88 -61.93 2.56
N THR A 225 -28.53 -62.20 1.43
CA THR A 225 -28.64 -61.26 0.29
C THR A 225 -30.09 -60.95 -0.01
N ALA A 226 -30.48 -59.68 0.12
CA ALA A 226 -31.83 -59.24 -0.19
C ALA A 226 -32.01 -59.06 -1.71
N GLY A 227 -33.18 -59.43 -2.23
CA GLY A 227 -33.56 -59.25 -3.63
C GLY A 227 -33.88 -57.79 -3.97
N ALA A 228 -34.91 -57.55 -4.77
CA ALA A 228 -35.27 -56.21 -5.25
C ALA A 228 -35.87 -55.26 -4.19
N THR A 229 -36.11 -55.76 -2.97
CA THR A 229 -36.73 -55.00 -1.86
C THR A 229 -35.89 -55.14 -0.60
N ASP A 230 -35.93 -54.13 0.27
CA ASP A 230 -35.39 -54.23 1.63
C ASP A 230 -36.04 -55.41 2.36
N VAL A 231 -35.24 -56.18 3.11
CA VAL A 231 -35.74 -57.29 3.93
C VAL A 231 -35.36 -57.02 5.38
N THR A 232 -36.37 -57.00 6.26
CA THR A 232 -36.17 -56.97 7.71
C THR A 232 -36.06 -58.39 8.24
N VAL A 233 -34.93 -58.71 8.86
CA VAL A 233 -34.70 -59.95 9.61
C VAL A 233 -34.92 -59.62 11.09
N ASP A 234 -35.94 -60.23 11.71
CA ASP A 234 -36.32 -59.99 13.10
C ASP A 234 -35.28 -60.55 14.08
N ASN A 235 -34.90 -61.81 13.86
CA ASN A 235 -33.87 -62.53 14.61
C ASN A 235 -33.47 -63.82 13.88
N ILE A 236 -32.38 -64.44 14.33
CA ILE A 236 -31.91 -65.73 13.85
C ILE A 236 -32.04 -66.74 15.00
N THR A 237 -32.70 -67.87 14.72
CA THR A 237 -32.77 -68.98 15.68
C THR A 237 -31.60 -69.92 15.46
N VAL A 238 -30.84 -70.15 16.54
CA VAL A 238 -29.70 -71.05 16.56
C VAL A 238 -29.91 -72.15 17.57
N GLU A 239 -29.31 -73.32 17.33
CA GLU A 239 -29.34 -74.47 18.22
C GLU A 239 -27.93 -74.97 18.49
N ARG A 240 -27.60 -75.17 19.77
CA ARG A 240 -26.35 -75.79 20.21
C ARG A 240 -26.45 -77.29 20.03
N ILE A 241 -25.47 -77.86 19.35
CA ILE A 241 -25.33 -79.30 19.11
C ILE A 241 -23.95 -79.78 19.56
N GLY A 242 -23.74 -81.11 19.58
CA GLY A 242 -22.50 -81.73 20.04
C GLY A 242 -22.54 -82.16 21.51
N ALA A 243 -21.52 -82.93 21.92
CA ALA A 243 -21.35 -83.44 23.28
C ALA A 243 -20.83 -82.34 24.22
N SER A 244 -21.70 -81.39 24.54
CA SER A 244 -21.44 -80.27 25.44
C SER A 244 -22.71 -79.85 26.18
N THR A 245 -22.56 -79.23 27.35
CA THR A 245 -23.66 -78.65 28.13
C THR A 245 -23.92 -77.20 27.75
N ASP A 246 -25.16 -76.72 27.89
CA ASP A 246 -25.48 -75.31 27.64
C ASP A 246 -24.74 -74.37 28.62
N ALA A 247 -24.50 -74.83 29.85
CA ALA A 247 -23.79 -74.10 30.89
C ALA A 247 -22.32 -73.80 30.56
N ALA A 248 -21.77 -74.44 29.53
CA ALA A 248 -20.43 -74.16 29.03
C ALA A 248 -20.35 -72.77 28.34
N PHE A 249 -21.49 -72.16 27.99
CA PHE A 249 -21.57 -70.86 27.33
C PHE A 249 -22.35 -69.84 28.19
N ALA A 250 -21.83 -68.60 28.26
CA ALA A 250 -22.51 -67.49 28.91
C ALA A 250 -23.62 -66.91 28.02
N GLY A 251 -23.45 -66.99 26.71
CA GLY A 251 -24.42 -66.52 25.74
C GLY A 251 -23.94 -66.66 24.30
N VAL A 252 -24.84 -66.29 23.39
CA VAL A 252 -24.68 -66.38 21.94
C VAL A 252 -24.96 -65.01 21.31
N ASP A 253 -24.06 -64.61 20.43
CA ASP A 253 -24.02 -63.33 19.74
C ASP A 253 -24.32 -63.49 18.26
N LEU A 254 -25.01 -62.49 17.70
CA LEU A 254 -25.08 -62.28 16.25
C LEU A 254 -24.20 -61.10 15.88
N LEU A 255 -23.17 -61.33 15.08
CA LEU A 255 -22.20 -60.32 14.67
C LEU A 255 -22.34 -60.00 13.18
N ASP A 256 -22.17 -58.73 12.83
CA ASP A 256 -22.13 -58.28 11.43
C ASP A 256 -20.74 -58.51 10.78
N GLN A 257 -20.60 -58.07 9.54
CA GLN A 257 -19.36 -58.15 8.76
C GLN A 257 -18.17 -57.36 9.35
N ASN A 258 -18.44 -56.38 10.22
CA ASN A 258 -17.44 -55.62 10.95
C ASN A 258 -17.19 -56.18 12.36
N ASN A 259 -17.73 -57.36 12.66
CA ASN A 259 -17.70 -58.02 13.96
C ASN A 259 -18.44 -57.21 15.05
N LEU A 260 -19.37 -56.32 14.69
CA LEU A 260 -20.21 -55.56 15.62
C LEU A 260 -21.45 -56.37 15.98
N LEU A 261 -21.91 -56.22 17.22
CA LEU A 261 -23.05 -56.97 17.75
C LEU A 261 -24.38 -56.43 17.19
N ILE A 262 -25.15 -57.29 16.54
CA ILE A 262 -26.53 -57.06 16.14
C ILE A 262 -27.43 -57.53 17.28
N GLY A 263 -28.10 -56.59 17.94
CA GLY A 263 -28.94 -56.87 19.11
C GLY A 263 -28.15 -57.07 20.39
N LEU A 264 -28.55 -58.07 21.19
CA LEU A 264 -27.94 -58.41 22.48
C LEU A 264 -27.48 -59.86 22.46
N GLU A 265 -26.46 -60.16 23.25
CA GLU A 265 -26.11 -61.53 23.60
C GLU A 265 -27.33 -62.21 24.27
N LYS A 266 -27.58 -63.47 23.92
CA LYS A 266 -28.71 -64.24 24.44
C LYS A 266 -28.25 -65.54 25.08
N THR A 267 -28.90 -65.92 26.16
CA THR A 267 -28.70 -67.22 26.80
C THR A 267 -29.33 -68.35 25.97
N ILE A 268 -28.94 -69.58 26.26
CA ILE A 268 -29.47 -70.79 25.65
C ILE A 268 -30.62 -71.30 26.53
N ASN A 269 -31.75 -71.67 25.92
CA ASN A 269 -32.90 -72.23 26.64
C ASN A 269 -32.77 -73.75 26.85
N SER A 270 -33.73 -74.37 27.54
CA SER A 270 -33.74 -75.82 27.80
C SER A 270 -33.86 -76.71 26.56
N ASP A 271 -34.24 -76.15 25.40
CA ASP A 271 -34.28 -76.85 24.11
C ASP A 271 -32.96 -76.73 23.35
N HIS A 272 -31.89 -76.27 24.02
CA HIS A 272 -30.58 -75.94 23.43
C HIS A 272 -30.63 -74.84 22.36
N LYS A 273 -31.67 -74.01 22.34
CA LYS A 273 -31.87 -72.95 21.33
C LYS A 273 -31.68 -71.55 21.88
N SER A 274 -31.34 -70.62 20.99
CA SER A 274 -31.33 -69.18 21.25
C SER A 274 -31.87 -68.38 20.06
N TYR A 275 -32.49 -67.24 20.34
CA TYR A 275 -33.07 -66.32 19.35
C TYR A 275 -32.25 -65.03 19.36
N ILE A 276 -31.22 -64.98 18.52
CA ILE A 276 -30.18 -63.95 18.53
C ILE A 276 -30.42 -62.90 17.45
N GLY A 277 -30.00 -61.66 17.71
CA GLY A 277 -30.31 -60.52 16.87
C GLY A 277 -31.53 -59.73 17.34
N ASN A 278 -31.53 -58.45 17.01
CA ASN A 278 -32.72 -57.59 16.99
C ASN A 278 -33.06 -57.34 15.52
N PRO A 279 -34.28 -56.83 15.21
CA PRO A 279 -34.64 -56.52 13.84
C PRO A 279 -33.59 -55.67 13.12
N PHE A 280 -33.09 -56.15 11.98
CA PHE A 280 -32.14 -55.44 11.13
C PHE A 280 -32.54 -55.56 9.67
N VAL A 281 -32.24 -54.52 8.89
CA VAL A 281 -32.65 -54.43 7.48
C VAL A 281 -31.45 -54.71 6.58
N ILE A 282 -31.62 -55.63 5.64
CA ILE A 282 -30.72 -55.81 4.50
C ILE A 282 -31.33 -55.05 3.33
N LYS A 283 -30.58 -54.07 2.82
CA LYS A 283 -31.08 -53.20 1.75
C LYS A 283 -31.22 -53.96 0.42
N ALA A 284 -32.19 -53.57 -0.39
CA ALA A 284 -32.43 -54.16 -1.71
C ALA A 284 -31.13 -54.28 -2.52
N GLY A 285 -30.86 -55.47 -3.05
CA GLY A 285 -29.68 -55.79 -3.87
C GLY A 285 -28.37 -55.85 -3.11
N THR A 286 -28.38 -55.79 -1.77
CA THR A 286 -27.18 -55.86 -0.93
C THR A 286 -27.08 -57.18 -0.18
N SER A 287 -25.84 -57.54 0.17
CA SER A 287 -25.52 -58.70 0.99
C SER A 287 -24.98 -58.26 2.35
N MET A 288 -25.30 -59.01 3.40
CA MET A 288 -24.75 -58.85 4.74
C MET A 288 -24.14 -60.17 5.19
N ALA A 289 -22.83 -60.15 5.48
CA ALA A 289 -22.16 -61.28 6.11
C ALA A 289 -22.43 -61.26 7.63
N LEU A 290 -22.75 -62.43 8.18
CA LEU A 290 -23.12 -62.62 9.58
C LEU A 290 -22.28 -63.74 10.20
N THR A 291 -21.91 -63.54 11.45
CA THR A 291 -21.23 -64.55 12.26
C THR A 291 -22.04 -64.81 13.52
N ILE A 292 -22.42 -66.07 13.72
CA ILE A 292 -22.94 -66.56 15.00
C ILE A 292 -21.72 -66.89 15.85
N ALA A 293 -21.61 -66.21 16.96
CA ALA A 293 -20.52 -66.40 17.90
C ALA A 293 -21.05 -66.74 19.29
N ALA A 294 -20.23 -67.32 20.15
CA ALA A 294 -20.62 -67.59 21.53
C ALA A 294 -19.54 -67.14 22.51
N THR A 295 -19.97 -66.76 23.70
CA THR A 295 -19.10 -66.40 24.81
C THR A 295 -18.98 -67.58 25.75
N ARG A 296 -17.75 -67.92 26.13
CA ARG A 296 -17.47 -68.97 27.10
C ARG A 296 -17.82 -68.52 28.50
N ALA A 297 -18.57 -69.36 29.21
CA ALA A 297 -18.84 -69.13 30.63
C ALA A 297 -17.54 -69.12 31.42
N ALA A 298 -17.46 -68.27 32.44
CA ALA A 298 -16.35 -68.28 33.39
C ALA A 298 -16.52 -69.42 34.42
N GLN A 299 -16.67 -70.68 33.94
CA GLN A 299 -16.73 -71.89 34.77
C GLN A 299 -15.78 -73.02 34.30
N GLY A 300 -14.94 -73.54 35.20
CA GLY A 300 -13.80 -74.42 34.88
C GLY A 300 -14.08 -75.94 34.85
N SER A 301 -15.34 -76.37 34.63
CA SER A 301 -15.75 -77.79 34.76
C SER A 301 -16.05 -78.52 33.45
N HIS A 302 -15.93 -77.86 32.30
CA HIS A 302 -16.43 -78.37 31.00
C HIS A 302 -15.32 -78.74 30.00
N GLY A 303 -14.06 -78.82 30.45
CA GLY A 303 -12.91 -79.08 29.59
C GLY A 303 -13.03 -80.38 28.79
N GLY A 304 -12.82 -80.30 27.47
CA GLY A 304 -12.88 -81.45 26.55
C GLY A 304 -14.24 -81.70 25.90
N GLU A 305 -15.29 -80.98 26.30
CA GLU A 305 -16.59 -81.00 25.59
C GLU A 305 -16.46 -80.47 24.16
N GLN A 306 -17.31 -80.93 23.24
CA GLN A 306 -17.34 -80.48 21.85
C GLN A 306 -18.71 -79.89 21.51
N ALA A 307 -18.72 -78.62 21.09
CA ALA A 307 -19.94 -77.87 20.80
C ALA A 307 -19.89 -77.28 19.38
N ALA A 308 -21.06 -77.21 18.73
CA ALA A 308 -21.27 -76.41 17.52
C ALA A 308 -22.59 -75.65 17.65
N PHE A 309 -22.74 -74.56 16.91
CA PHE A 309 -24.04 -73.90 16.71
C PHE A 309 -24.50 -74.10 15.27
N ARG A 310 -25.77 -74.45 15.09
CA ARG A 310 -26.42 -74.50 13.77
C ARG A 310 -27.51 -73.46 13.69
N VAL A 311 -27.65 -72.82 12.53
CA VAL A 311 -28.75 -71.88 12.27
C VAL A 311 -29.96 -72.70 11.82
N VAL A 312 -31.05 -72.68 12.58
CA VAL A 312 -32.26 -73.49 12.31
C VAL A 312 -33.40 -72.69 11.70
N ALA A 313 -33.43 -71.36 11.91
CA ALA A 313 -34.40 -70.47 11.31
C ALA A 313 -33.81 -69.06 11.13
N ILE A 314 -34.24 -68.37 10.06
CA ILE A 314 -34.05 -66.93 9.87
C ILE A 314 -35.45 -66.34 9.89
N ASN A 315 -35.77 -65.58 10.93
CA ASN A 315 -37.11 -65.04 11.14
C ASN A 315 -37.15 -63.64 10.53
N THR A 316 -38.11 -63.39 9.62
CA THR A 316 -38.24 -62.11 8.90
C THR A 316 -39.62 -61.51 9.11
N GLU A 317 -39.67 -60.18 9.03
CA GLU A 317 -40.91 -59.42 9.07
C GLU A 317 -41.66 -59.58 7.72
N GLY A 318 -42.89 -60.06 7.75
CA GLY A 318 -43.71 -60.31 6.55
C GLY A 318 -43.41 -61.63 5.83
N ASN A 319 -44.07 -61.85 4.69
CA ASN A 319 -43.94 -63.10 3.92
C ASN A 319 -42.74 -63.01 2.96
N VAL A 320 -41.53 -63.33 3.45
CA VAL A 320 -40.27 -63.32 2.67
C VAL A 320 -39.93 -64.75 2.24
N THR A 321 -39.59 -64.93 0.96
CA THR A 321 -39.15 -66.25 0.45
C THR A 321 -37.66 -66.45 0.72
N LEU A 322 -37.29 -67.46 1.49
CA LEU A 322 -35.89 -67.88 1.66
C LEU A 322 -35.43 -68.73 0.46
N ALA A 323 -34.31 -68.36 -0.16
CA ALA A 323 -33.68 -69.08 -1.27
C ALA A 323 -32.19 -69.35 -0.97
N GLY A 324 -31.52 -70.21 -1.74
CA GLY A 324 -30.09 -70.54 -1.53
C GLY A 324 -29.88 -71.81 -0.69
N ASP A 325 -28.85 -71.82 0.16
CA ASP A 325 -28.51 -72.98 0.99
C ASP A 325 -29.62 -73.32 2.00
N ALA A 326 -29.93 -74.60 2.15
CA ALA A 326 -31.02 -75.07 3.01
C ALA A 326 -30.66 -74.95 4.50
N LEU A 327 -31.65 -74.58 5.32
CA LEU A 327 -31.56 -74.67 6.78
C LEU A 327 -31.82 -76.11 7.25
N PRO A 328 -31.13 -76.62 8.29
CA PRO A 328 -30.19 -75.88 9.12
C PRO A 328 -28.77 -75.77 8.54
N VAL A 329 -28.15 -74.59 8.68
CA VAL A 329 -26.73 -74.38 8.34
C VAL A 329 -25.87 -74.84 9.50
N LEU A 330 -24.99 -75.81 9.24
CA LEU A 330 -24.06 -76.36 10.23
C LEU A 330 -22.78 -75.51 10.32
N GLY A 331 -22.42 -75.10 11.54
CA GLY A 331 -21.17 -74.42 11.84
C GLY A 331 -20.02 -75.37 12.19
N ALA A 332 -18.92 -74.78 12.62
CA ALA A 332 -17.74 -75.47 13.13
C ALA A 332 -17.97 -76.06 14.52
N THR A 333 -17.41 -77.25 14.75
CA THR A 333 -17.33 -77.85 16.08
C THR A 333 -16.05 -77.39 16.77
N HIS A 334 -16.19 -76.75 17.93
CA HIS A 334 -15.07 -76.31 18.75
C HIS A 334 -14.93 -77.16 20.01
N THR A 335 -13.70 -77.34 20.48
CA THR A 335 -13.39 -78.06 21.72
C THR A 335 -13.26 -77.07 22.87
N VAL A 336 -14.03 -77.30 23.92
CA VAL A 336 -13.99 -76.51 25.15
C VAL A 336 -12.63 -76.65 25.84
N ASN A 337 -12.01 -75.52 26.18
CA ASN A 337 -10.70 -75.48 26.83
C ASN A 337 -10.72 -74.62 28.10
N GLU A 338 -10.19 -75.16 29.20
CA GLU A 338 -10.20 -74.51 30.52
C GLU A 338 -8.79 -74.13 31.02
N THR A 339 -7.75 -74.42 30.23
CA THR A 339 -6.35 -74.22 30.64
C THR A 339 -5.66 -73.06 29.93
N LEU A 340 -6.17 -72.62 28.78
CA LEU A 340 -5.64 -71.49 28.01
C LEU A 340 -6.16 -70.16 28.56
N THR A 341 -5.26 -69.35 29.09
CA THR A 341 -5.58 -67.99 29.55
C THR A 341 -5.54 -67.00 28.40
N VAL A 342 -6.68 -66.39 28.09
CA VAL A 342 -6.79 -65.27 27.12
C VAL A 342 -6.45 -63.93 27.77
N GLY A 343 -6.20 -62.91 26.95
CA GLY A 343 -5.94 -61.53 27.38
C GLY A 343 -7.05 -60.94 28.24
N THR A 344 -6.71 -59.91 29.02
CA THR A 344 -7.67 -59.15 29.83
C THR A 344 -7.51 -57.66 29.56
N VAL A 345 -8.57 -56.88 29.79
CA VAL A 345 -8.53 -55.41 29.84
C VAL A 345 -9.16 -54.98 31.16
N THR A 346 -8.40 -54.22 31.94
CA THR A 346 -8.72 -53.86 33.33
C THR A 346 -8.41 -52.39 33.60
N SER A 347 -8.54 -51.96 34.87
CA SER A 347 -8.19 -50.60 35.33
C SER A 347 -8.95 -49.48 34.61
N PHE A 348 -10.23 -49.70 34.32
CA PHE A 348 -11.12 -48.68 33.79
C PHE A 348 -11.33 -47.55 34.80
N ILE A 349 -11.00 -46.33 34.40
CA ILE A 349 -11.20 -45.08 35.16
C ILE A 349 -11.69 -43.97 34.23
N ALA A 350 -12.27 -42.91 34.81
CA ALA A 350 -12.50 -41.67 34.09
C ALA A 350 -11.17 -41.17 33.50
N GLY A 351 -11.16 -40.86 32.20
CA GLY A 351 -9.98 -40.31 31.55
C GLY A 351 -9.66 -38.92 32.10
N PRO A 352 -8.38 -38.52 32.23
CA PRO A 352 -8.01 -37.16 32.66
C PRO A 352 -8.64 -36.03 31.84
N LEU A 353 -9.02 -36.28 30.58
CA LEU A 353 -9.69 -35.31 29.72
C LEU A 353 -11.22 -35.25 29.92
N SER A 354 -11.80 -36.11 30.75
CA SER A 354 -13.25 -36.13 30.97
C SER A 354 -13.67 -34.85 31.69
N PRO A 355 -14.63 -34.07 31.15
CA PRO A 355 -15.08 -32.86 31.80
C PRO A 355 -15.91 -33.15 33.06
N ALA A 356 -16.04 -32.16 33.94
CA ALA A 356 -17.13 -32.13 34.91
C ALA A 356 -18.43 -31.68 34.22
N ALA A 357 -19.58 -32.01 34.81
CA ALA A 357 -20.88 -31.54 34.32
C ALA A 357 -20.92 -30.00 34.28
N GLN A 358 -21.27 -29.40 33.13
CA GLN A 358 -21.22 -27.96 32.92
C GLN A 358 -22.16 -27.51 31.79
N SER A 359 -22.51 -26.22 31.76
CA SER A 359 -23.29 -25.66 30.66
C SER A 359 -22.39 -25.11 29.54
N LYS A 360 -22.81 -25.27 28.29
CA LYS A 360 -22.14 -24.72 27.11
C LYS A 360 -23.10 -23.94 26.21
N PRO A 361 -22.70 -22.79 25.67
CA PRO A 361 -23.52 -22.06 24.70
C PRO A 361 -23.57 -22.79 23.35
N ILE A 362 -24.66 -22.60 22.63
CA ILE A 362 -24.77 -22.99 21.21
C ILE A 362 -23.63 -22.34 20.42
N GLY A 363 -22.99 -23.11 19.54
CA GLY A 363 -21.80 -22.72 18.77
C GLY A 363 -20.46 -23.08 19.42
N SER A 364 -20.46 -23.85 20.51
CA SER A 364 -19.23 -24.40 21.10
C SER A 364 -18.68 -25.52 20.22
N ASN A 365 -17.52 -25.32 19.59
CA ASN A 365 -16.93 -26.29 18.66
C ASN A 365 -15.87 -27.18 19.34
N GLY A 366 -15.81 -28.46 18.94
CA GLY A 366 -14.79 -29.43 19.35
C GLY A 366 -14.76 -29.76 20.85
N TYR A 367 -15.90 -29.62 21.53
CA TYR A 367 -15.98 -29.85 22.96
C TYR A 367 -15.89 -31.34 23.30
N ILE A 368 -15.04 -31.71 24.28
CA ILE A 368 -14.91 -33.09 24.77
C ILE A 368 -16.07 -33.36 25.72
N PHE A 369 -16.93 -34.32 25.38
CA PHE A 369 -18.11 -34.66 26.19
C PHE A 369 -17.82 -35.73 27.24
N SER A 370 -16.96 -36.71 26.93
CA SER A 370 -16.73 -37.89 27.79
C SER A 370 -15.36 -38.51 27.47
N SER A 371 -14.63 -38.97 28.50
CA SER A 371 -13.33 -39.65 28.34
C SER A 371 -13.18 -40.83 29.31
N ILE A 372 -12.61 -41.94 28.82
CA ILE A 372 -12.27 -43.13 29.61
C ILE A 372 -10.81 -43.56 29.40
N LYS A 373 -10.22 -44.20 30.41
CA LYS A 373 -8.88 -44.79 30.33
C LYS A 373 -8.89 -46.22 30.87
N PHE A 374 -8.17 -47.11 30.21
CA PHE A 374 -8.04 -48.53 30.61
C PHE A 374 -6.66 -49.11 30.25
N THR A 375 -6.36 -50.28 30.78
CA THR A 375 -5.05 -50.95 30.66
C THR A 375 -5.20 -52.39 30.18
N ALA A 376 -4.34 -52.80 29.22
CA ALA A 376 -4.23 -54.19 28.80
C ALA A 376 -3.50 -55.03 29.87
N GLY A 377 -3.98 -56.25 30.14
CA GLY A 377 -3.37 -57.19 31.08
C GLY A 377 -1.99 -57.71 30.64
N SER A 378 -1.40 -58.59 31.44
CA SER A 378 -0.05 -59.14 31.20
C SER A 378 -0.02 -60.41 30.33
N ALA A 379 -1.18 -61.03 30.07
CA ALA A 379 -1.28 -62.30 29.36
C ALA A 379 -0.90 -62.19 27.87
N GLU A 380 -1.46 -61.22 27.14
CA GLU A 380 -1.17 -60.93 25.72
C GLU A 380 -1.33 -59.43 25.42
N LYS A 381 -0.75 -58.96 24.31
CA LYS A 381 -1.11 -57.65 23.75
C LYS A 381 -2.56 -57.68 23.28
N VAL A 382 -3.20 -56.54 23.19
CA VAL A 382 -4.61 -56.47 22.77
C VAL A 382 -4.84 -55.43 21.69
N TRP A 383 -5.82 -55.67 20.83
CA TRP A 383 -6.25 -54.79 19.77
C TRP A 383 -7.62 -54.21 20.10
N LEU A 384 -7.70 -52.89 20.23
CA LEU A 384 -8.96 -52.17 20.29
C LEU A 384 -9.55 -52.06 18.88
N LYS A 385 -10.74 -52.63 18.66
CA LYS A 385 -11.36 -52.74 17.32
C LYS A 385 -12.44 -51.69 17.08
N SER A 386 -13.28 -51.42 18.09
CA SER A 386 -14.33 -50.42 17.99
C SER A 386 -14.80 -49.94 19.36
N ILE A 387 -15.46 -48.79 19.39
CA ILE A 387 -16.21 -48.29 20.53
C ILE A 387 -17.55 -47.71 20.06
N ARG A 388 -18.60 -47.92 20.86
CA ARG A 388 -19.93 -47.34 20.64
C ARG A 388 -20.33 -46.49 21.85
N TRP A 389 -20.52 -45.19 21.59
CA TRP A 389 -21.03 -44.24 22.59
C TRP A 389 -22.55 -44.15 22.50
N ASN A 390 -23.22 -43.99 23.63
CA ASN A 390 -24.66 -43.76 23.71
C ASN A 390 -24.94 -42.33 24.16
N GLN A 391 -25.59 -41.54 23.32
CA GLN A 391 -26.09 -40.23 23.69
C GLN A 391 -27.33 -40.43 24.57
N ALA A 392 -27.17 -40.23 25.88
CA ALA A 392 -28.21 -40.47 26.89
C ALA A 392 -28.96 -39.20 27.32
N GLY A 393 -28.48 -38.03 26.88
CA GLY A 393 -29.09 -36.75 27.19
C GLY A 393 -30.38 -36.48 26.41
N SER A 394 -30.98 -35.31 26.63
CA SER A 394 -32.20 -34.89 25.93
C SER A 394 -31.96 -34.26 24.55
N ALA A 395 -30.71 -34.00 24.16
CA ALA A 395 -30.37 -33.42 22.87
C ALA A 395 -30.64 -34.40 21.71
N ALA A 396 -31.20 -33.88 20.61
CA ALA A 396 -31.42 -34.65 19.38
C ALA A 396 -30.09 -34.84 18.61
N SER A 397 -30.05 -35.78 17.68
CA SER A 397 -28.87 -35.99 16.82
C SER A 397 -28.53 -34.77 15.95
N SER A 398 -29.49 -33.87 15.70
CA SER A 398 -29.26 -32.60 15.02
C SER A 398 -28.65 -31.51 15.92
N ASP A 399 -28.71 -31.66 17.24
CA ASP A 399 -28.21 -30.67 18.20
C ASP A 399 -26.70 -30.80 18.43
N VAL A 400 -26.11 -31.92 18.00
CA VAL A 400 -24.66 -32.19 18.05
C VAL A 400 -24.14 -32.49 16.65
N ALA A 401 -23.00 -31.92 16.29
CA ALA A 401 -22.39 -32.10 14.97
C ALA A 401 -20.92 -32.52 15.09
N ASN A 402 -20.36 -33.05 14.00
CA ASN A 402 -18.93 -33.39 13.89
C ASN A 402 -18.41 -34.31 15.00
N VAL A 403 -19.27 -35.22 15.49
CA VAL A 403 -18.91 -36.12 16.59
C VAL A 403 -17.84 -37.12 16.14
N LYS A 404 -16.71 -37.13 16.84
CA LYS A 404 -15.56 -37.99 16.58
C LYS A 404 -15.08 -38.64 17.87
N THR A 405 -14.55 -39.86 17.75
CA THR A 405 -13.81 -40.51 18.83
C THR A 405 -12.33 -40.28 18.64
N TYR A 406 -11.62 -39.98 19.71
CA TYR A 406 -10.19 -39.78 19.72
C TYR A 406 -9.52 -40.84 20.59
N VAL A 407 -8.43 -41.43 20.09
CA VAL A 407 -7.56 -42.33 20.86
C VAL A 407 -6.15 -41.76 20.79
N ASP A 408 -5.57 -41.43 21.95
CA ASP A 408 -4.27 -40.72 22.07
C ASP A 408 -4.16 -39.50 21.12
N GLY A 409 -5.26 -38.75 20.95
CA GLY A 409 -5.32 -37.56 20.09
C GLY A 409 -5.54 -37.82 18.59
N THR A 410 -5.58 -39.07 18.14
CA THR A 410 -5.93 -39.42 16.75
C THR A 410 -7.44 -39.51 16.59
N ALA A 411 -8.01 -38.80 15.61
CA ALA A 411 -9.46 -38.72 15.39
C ALA A 411 -10.00 -39.86 14.50
N TYR A 412 -11.14 -40.40 14.88
CA TYR A 412 -11.90 -41.41 14.14
C TYR A 412 -13.36 -40.96 14.02
N ASP A 413 -13.93 -41.09 12.83
CA ASP A 413 -15.31 -40.69 12.57
C ASP A 413 -16.29 -41.63 13.29
N ALA A 414 -17.30 -41.03 13.93
CA ALA A 414 -18.37 -41.77 14.57
C ALA A 414 -19.58 -41.85 13.62
N THR A 415 -20.02 -43.06 13.31
CA THR A 415 -21.25 -43.31 12.55
C THR A 415 -22.44 -43.33 13.50
N VAL A 416 -23.47 -42.52 13.24
CA VAL A 416 -24.67 -42.44 14.06
C VAL A 416 -25.68 -43.52 13.67
N SER A 417 -26.25 -44.21 14.64
CA SER A 417 -27.34 -45.17 14.42
C SER A 417 -28.60 -44.48 13.92
N SER A 418 -29.50 -45.24 13.29
CA SER A 418 -30.75 -44.72 12.70
C SER A 418 -31.72 -44.11 13.72
N ASP A 419 -31.64 -44.52 14.99
CA ASP A 419 -32.40 -43.92 16.10
C ASP A 419 -31.74 -42.64 16.66
N GLY A 420 -30.58 -42.24 16.15
CA GLY A 420 -29.84 -41.06 16.56
C GLY A 420 -29.12 -41.17 17.92
N LYS A 421 -29.17 -42.34 18.58
CA LYS A 421 -28.67 -42.51 19.95
C LYS A 421 -27.25 -43.03 20.05
N TYR A 422 -26.84 -43.95 19.18
CA TYR A 422 -25.53 -44.58 19.26
C TYR A 422 -24.56 -44.03 18.23
N TYR A 423 -23.33 -43.77 18.65
CA TYR A 423 -22.24 -43.21 17.85
C TYR A 423 -21.08 -44.21 17.85
N THR A 424 -20.88 -44.92 16.75
CA THR A 424 -19.92 -46.02 16.63
C THR A 424 -18.69 -45.62 15.82
N SER A 425 -17.51 -45.82 16.41
CA SER A 425 -16.22 -45.60 15.76
C SER A 425 -15.50 -46.94 15.59
N ILE A 426 -15.06 -47.24 14.38
CA ILE A 426 -14.33 -48.46 14.02
C ILE A 426 -12.88 -48.09 13.70
N PHE A 427 -11.91 -48.81 14.26
CA PHE A 427 -10.49 -48.48 14.17
C PHE A 427 -9.73 -49.24 13.06
N GLY A 428 -10.42 -49.62 11.98
CA GLY A 428 -9.84 -50.40 10.88
C GLY A 428 -9.24 -51.72 11.35
N ASN A 429 -7.94 -51.93 11.12
CA ASN A 429 -7.20 -53.11 11.59
C ASN A 429 -7.10 -53.19 13.13
N GLY A 430 -7.49 -52.14 13.84
CA GLY A 430 -7.44 -52.02 15.30
C GLY A 430 -6.25 -51.21 15.79
N ILE A 431 -6.31 -50.79 17.06
CA ILE A 431 -5.24 -50.09 17.76
C ILE A 431 -4.56 -51.06 18.72
N LEU A 432 -3.27 -51.34 18.49
CA LEU A 432 -2.48 -52.23 19.36
C LEU A 432 -2.19 -51.56 20.70
N ILE A 433 -2.37 -52.32 21.77
CA ILE A 433 -2.06 -51.96 23.14
C ILE A 433 -1.11 -53.02 23.68
N GLU A 434 0.11 -52.58 24.04
CA GLU A 434 1.14 -53.43 24.61
C GLU A 434 0.72 -53.97 25.99
N LYS A 435 1.33 -55.10 26.40
CA LYS A 435 1.08 -55.70 27.73
C LYS A 435 1.33 -54.68 28.85
N GLY A 436 0.36 -54.48 29.73
CA GLY A 436 0.43 -53.48 30.80
C GLY A 436 0.31 -52.02 30.33
N GLY A 437 0.14 -51.77 29.03
CA GLY A 437 -0.03 -50.44 28.45
C GLY A 437 -1.46 -49.92 28.63
N SER A 438 -1.61 -48.60 28.83
CA SER A 438 -2.91 -47.93 28.91
C SER A 438 -3.23 -47.12 27.66
N LYS A 439 -4.52 -46.94 27.37
CA LYS A 439 -5.03 -46.00 26.35
C LYS A 439 -6.12 -45.12 26.94
N GLU A 440 -6.12 -43.84 26.55
CA GLU A 440 -7.25 -42.92 26.80
C GLU A 440 -8.06 -42.73 25.52
N ILE A 441 -9.38 -42.80 25.65
CA ILE A 441 -10.34 -42.63 24.57
C ILE A 441 -11.37 -41.59 24.98
N TYR A 442 -11.63 -40.61 24.12
CA TYR A 442 -12.66 -39.60 24.36
C TYR A 442 -13.53 -39.32 23.14
N VAL A 443 -14.73 -38.81 23.37
CA VAL A 443 -15.66 -38.34 22.33
C VAL A 443 -15.77 -36.82 22.39
N SER A 444 -15.67 -36.20 21.21
CA SER A 444 -15.72 -34.74 21.03
C SER A 444 -16.61 -34.37 19.85
N GLY A 445 -17.23 -33.20 19.90
CA GLY A 445 -18.07 -32.66 18.83
C GLY A 445 -18.53 -31.23 19.09
N ASP A 446 -19.34 -30.69 18.19
CA ASP A 446 -19.86 -29.33 18.24
C ASP A 446 -21.26 -29.30 18.85
N VAL A 447 -21.56 -28.27 19.65
CA VAL A 447 -22.91 -27.97 20.15
C VAL A 447 -23.62 -27.10 19.11
N ALA A 448 -24.38 -27.75 18.23
CA ALA A 448 -25.05 -27.11 17.10
C ALA A 448 -26.44 -26.53 17.44
N GLY A 449 -27.09 -27.01 18.50
CA GLY A 449 -28.43 -26.58 18.89
C GLY A 449 -28.90 -27.15 20.22
N GLY A 450 -30.22 -27.19 20.42
CA GLY A 450 -30.82 -27.86 21.57
C GLY A 450 -30.81 -27.08 22.89
N SER A 451 -30.99 -25.75 22.88
CA SER A 451 -31.07 -24.93 24.12
C SER A 451 -31.94 -25.58 25.20
N GLY A 452 -31.41 -25.64 26.42
CA GLY A 452 -32.04 -26.28 27.58
C GLY A 452 -31.96 -27.82 27.60
N ARG A 453 -31.49 -28.45 26.53
CA ARG A 453 -31.27 -29.90 26.47
C ARG A 453 -29.89 -30.28 26.99
N THR A 454 -29.71 -31.56 27.29
CA THR A 454 -28.45 -32.13 27.78
C THR A 454 -27.80 -33.01 26.73
N VAL A 455 -26.47 -32.91 26.61
CA VAL A 455 -25.63 -33.86 25.88
C VAL A 455 -24.86 -34.69 26.90
N SER A 456 -25.02 -36.01 26.87
CA SER A 456 -24.23 -36.95 27.68
C SER A 456 -23.86 -38.15 26.82
N PHE A 457 -22.58 -38.53 26.80
CA PHE A 457 -22.09 -39.67 26.03
C PHE A 457 -21.57 -40.78 26.96
N ASP A 458 -22.35 -41.85 27.02
CA ASP A 458 -22.14 -43.04 27.84
C ASP A 458 -21.46 -44.17 27.05
N ILE A 459 -20.99 -45.20 27.76
CA ILE A 459 -20.82 -46.53 27.17
C ILE A 459 -21.88 -47.41 27.82
N TYR A 460 -22.88 -47.81 27.04
CA TYR A 460 -24.09 -48.39 27.63
C TYR A 460 -23.86 -49.82 28.16
N ARG A 461 -23.05 -50.63 27.47
CA ARG A 461 -22.72 -52.02 27.85
C ARG A 461 -21.22 -52.29 27.72
N THR A 462 -20.71 -53.32 28.41
CA THR A 462 -19.32 -53.81 28.25
C THR A 462 -19.02 -54.21 26.80
N THR A 463 -20.01 -54.75 26.09
CA THR A 463 -19.90 -55.17 24.68
C THR A 463 -19.85 -54.04 23.66
N ASP A 464 -20.09 -52.79 24.10
CA ASP A 464 -19.93 -51.59 23.27
C ASP A 464 -18.46 -51.21 23.07
N LEU A 465 -17.54 -51.82 23.82
CA LEU A 465 -16.09 -51.73 23.63
C LEU A 465 -15.55 -53.08 23.17
N VAL A 466 -15.05 -53.15 21.94
CA VAL A 466 -14.57 -54.41 21.35
C VAL A 466 -13.05 -54.45 21.40
N VAL A 467 -12.50 -55.42 22.13
CA VAL A 467 -11.06 -55.66 22.26
C VAL A 467 -10.75 -57.14 22.00
N THR A 468 -9.65 -57.41 21.31
CA THR A 468 -9.23 -58.78 20.92
C THR A 468 -7.78 -59.03 21.32
N GLY A 469 -7.47 -60.23 21.82
CA GLY A 469 -6.10 -60.66 22.07
C GLY A 469 -5.27 -60.82 20.79
N ASP A 470 -4.01 -60.37 20.81
CA ASP A 470 -3.10 -60.43 19.67
C ASP A 470 -2.56 -61.85 19.41
N THR A 471 -2.31 -62.63 20.46
CA THR A 471 -1.61 -63.92 20.34
C THR A 471 -2.57 -65.02 19.92
N TYR A 472 -3.76 -65.05 20.52
CA TYR A 472 -4.72 -66.14 20.30
C TYR A 472 -5.97 -65.70 19.51
N GLY A 473 -6.15 -64.39 19.26
CA GLY A 473 -7.23 -63.87 18.43
C GLY A 473 -8.63 -63.88 19.08
N TYR A 474 -8.75 -64.24 20.37
CA TYR A 474 -10.04 -64.26 21.07
C TYR A 474 -10.47 -62.87 21.53
N SER A 475 -11.77 -62.56 21.46
CA SER A 475 -12.29 -61.29 21.99
C SER A 475 -12.37 -61.33 23.51
N ILE A 476 -12.10 -60.19 24.14
CA ILE A 476 -11.98 -60.03 25.58
C ILE A 476 -13.20 -59.29 26.10
N VAL A 477 -13.84 -59.79 27.16
CA VAL A 477 -14.88 -59.06 27.89
C VAL A 477 -14.21 -58.04 28.81
N PRO A 478 -14.40 -56.73 28.62
CA PRO A 478 -13.82 -55.72 29.50
C PRO A 478 -14.41 -55.81 30.92
N THR A 479 -13.58 -55.58 31.93
CA THR A 479 -14.01 -55.59 33.35
C THR A 479 -13.58 -54.32 34.06
N ALA A 480 -14.51 -53.68 34.78
CA ALA A 480 -14.28 -52.46 35.55
C ALA A 480 -14.68 -52.66 37.01
N SER A 481 -13.99 -51.99 37.94
CA SER A 481 -14.43 -51.87 39.33
C SER A 481 -15.51 -50.80 39.41
N ALA A 482 -16.73 -51.17 39.79
CA ALA A 482 -17.81 -50.22 39.91
C ALA A 482 -17.57 -49.21 41.04
N THR A 483 -17.90 -47.94 40.79
CA THR A 483 -17.85 -46.87 41.78
C THR A 483 -19.24 -46.27 41.93
N ALA A 484 -19.70 -46.02 43.17
CA ALA A 484 -20.98 -45.37 43.41
C ALA A 484 -20.93 -43.90 42.94
N GLY A 485 -21.87 -43.49 42.09
CA GLY A 485 -21.96 -42.11 41.58
C GLY A 485 -22.96 -41.99 40.43
N SER A 486 -23.37 -40.76 40.14
CA SER A 486 -24.41 -40.50 39.13
C SER A 486 -23.88 -40.04 37.77
N ASN A 487 -22.68 -39.47 37.66
CA ASN A 487 -22.07 -38.99 36.40
C ASN A 487 -20.53 -39.17 36.46
N GLY A 488 -19.91 -39.50 35.32
CA GLY A 488 -18.46 -39.66 35.16
C GLY A 488 -17.85 -40.89 35.86
N VAL A 489 -18.61 -41.99 35.98
CA VAL A 489 -18.20 -43.20 36.72
C VAL A 489 -18.55 -44.50 35.97
N PHE A 490 -17.81 -45.57 36.25
CA PHE A 490 -18.15 -46.93 35.83
C PHE A 490 -19.13 -47.60 36.81
N THR A 491 -20.15 -48.29 36.30
CA THR A 491 -21.22 -48.91 37.09
C THR A 491 -21.30 -50.43 36.89
N THR A 492 -22.06 -51.14 37.74
CA THR A 492 -22.34 -52.58 37.61
C THR A 492 -23.51 -52.91 36.68
N SER A 493 -24.22 -51.90 36.19
CA SER A 493 -25.40 -52.03 35.32
C SER A 493 -25.25 -51.18 34.06
N ASN A 494 -26.27 -51.11 33.21
CA ASN A 494 -26.27 -50.18 32.10
C ASN A 494 -26.75 -48.79 32.57
N PRO A 495 -26.10 -47.68 32.18
CA PRO A 495 -24.89 -47.63 31.36
C PRO A 495 -23.64 -48.07 32.15
N TRP A 496 -22.81 -48.89 31.49
CA TRP A 496 -21.57 -49.41 32.07
C TRP A 496 -20.55 -48.29 32.38
N TRP A 497 -20.50 -47.25 31.54
CA TRP A 497 -19.90 -45.95 31.82
C TRP A 497 -20.97 -44.87 31.69
N ASN A 498 -21.20 -44.12 32.76
CA ASN A 498 -22.13 -43.00 32.76
C ASN A 498 -21.36 -41.69 32.55
N GLY A 499 -21.55 -41.03 31.42
CA GLY A 499 -20.83 -39.83 31.00
C GLY A 499 -21.27 -38.56 31.75
N PRO A 500 -20.47 -37.49 31.72
CA PRO A 500 -20.88 -36.19 32.26
C PRO A 500 -21.97 -35.49 31.43
N ASP A 501 -22.96 -34.89 32.10
CA ASP A 501 -23.97 -34.06 31.44
C ASP A 501 -23.46 -32.68 31.01
N VAL A 502 -23.85 -32.26 29.81
CA VAL A 502 -23.57 -30.92 29.27
C VAL A 502 -24.88 -30.22 28.90
N THR A 503 -25.28 -29.19 29.64
CA THR A 503 -26.50 -28.42 29.36
C THR A 503 -26.26 -27.34 28.30
N VAL A 504 -27.10 -27.26 27.27
CA VAL A 504 -27.00 -26.22 26.24
C VAL A 504 -27.67 -24.92 26.71
N GLN A 505 -26.99 -23.76 26.61
CA GLN A 505 -27.54 -22.44 26.98
C GLN A 505 -28.28 -21.74 25.81
N SER A 506 -29.19 -20.80 26.12
CA SER A 506 -29.93 -19.96 25.16
C SER A 506 -29.06 -18.86 24.53
N GLY A 507 -29.58 -18.20 23.47
CA GLY A 507 -28.92 -17.02 22.88
C GLY A 507 -28.77 -15.83 23.85
N THR A 508 -27.89 -14.88 23.51
CA THR A 508 -27.67 -13.65 24.31
C THR A 508 -27.69 -12.40 23.44
N MET A 509 -28.17 -11.28 23.99
CA MET A 509 -28.17 -9.95 23.36
C MET A 509 -27.51 -8.93 24.29
N ASN A 510 -26.57 -8.15 23.75
CA ASN A 510 -25.94 -7.02 24.42
C ASN A 510 -26.04 -5.77 23.56
N VAL A 511 -26.39 -4.64 24.15
CA VAL A 511 -26.47 -3.34 23.50
C VAL A 511 -25.50 -2.39 24.17
N SER A 512 -24.72 -1.67 23.39
CA SER A 512 -23.72 -0.72 23.89
C SER A 512 -23.74 0.56 23.07
N LYS A 513 -23.10 1.61 23.59
CA LYS A 513 -22.97 2.88 22.87
C LYS A 513 -22.08 2.69 21.64
N SER A 514 -22.53 3.15 20.48
CA SER A 514 -21.68 3.17 19.27
C SER A 514 -20.89 4.49 19.18
N SER A 515 -19.60 4.40 18.83
CA SER A 515 -18.75 5.57 18.54
C SER A 515 -18.86 6.03 17.08
N THR A 516 -19.48 5.24 16.20
CA THR A 516 -19.62 5.54 14.77
C THR A 516 -20.54 6.73 14.49
N VAL A 517 -21.56 6.93 15.34
CA VAL A 517 -22.44 8.10 15.32
C VAL A 517 -21.85 9.16 16.25
N ALA A 518 -20.91 9.95 15.74
CA ALA A 518 -20.22 10.98 16.53
C ALA A 518 -21.15 12.12 16.98
N ALA A 519 -20.79 12.76 18.10
CA ALA A 519 -21.42 14.01 18.53
C ALA A 519 -21.24 15.08 17.45
N GLN A 520 -22.33 15.75 17.07
CA GLN A 520 -22.31 16.73 15.98
C GLN A 520 -23.42 17.78 16.14
N ASN A 521 -23.32 18.83 15.32
CA ASN A 521 -24.38 19.83 15.18
C ASN A 521 -25.52 19.27 14.32
N ILE A 522 -26.75 19.34 14.84
CA ILE A 522 -27.98 18.93 14.16
C ILE A 522 -28.90 20.14 13.95
N ALA A 523 -29.55 20.19 12.80
CA ALA A 523 -30.36 21.35 12.39
C ALA A 523 -31.81 21.22 12.81
N ILE A 524 -32.43 22.35 13.13
CA ILE A 524 -33.89 22.45 13.25
C ILE A 524 -34.57 22.26 11.89
N ASN A 525 -35.77 21.70 11.90
CA ASN A 525 -36.65 21.48 10.74
C ASN A 525 -36.08 20.58 9.62
N LEU A 526 -34.96 19.90 9.83
CA LEU A 526 -34.47 18.85 8.91
C LEU A 526 -34.90 17.47 9.39
N SER A 527 -35.33 16.61 8.47
CA SER A 527 -35.54 15.19 8.74
C SER A 527 -34.21 14.44 8.88
N ASN A 528 -34.27 13.22 9.42
CA ASN A 528 -33.15 12.27 9.51
C ASN A 528 -31.91 12.81 10.27
N GLN A 529 -32.10 13.75 11.20
CA GLN A 529 -31.03 14.19 12.09
C GLN A 529 -30.66 13.06 13.06
N PRO A 530 -29.38 12.74 13.24
CA PRO A 530 -28.95 11.72 14.18
C PRO A 530 -29.28 12.16 15.61
N LEU A 531 -29.80 11.22 16.41
CA LEU A 531 -30.15 11.40 17.83
C LEU A 531 -29.27 10.53 18.75
N GLY A 532 -28.60 9.51 18.20
CA GLY A 532 -27.67 8.63 18.92
C GLY A 532 -27.39 7.34 18.14
N GLY A 533 -26.35 6.59 18.55
CA GLY A 533 -25.96 5.32 17.94
C GLY A 533 -25.73 4.20 18.97
N PHE A 534 -26.16 2.99 18.62
CA PHE A 534 -26.16 1.81 19.47
C PHE A 534 -25.59 0.60 18.73
N ASP A 535 -24.63 -0.09 19.33
CA ASP A 535 -24.12 -1.37 18.84
C ASP A 535 -24.89 -2.51 19.52
N VAL A 536 -25.49 -3.40 18.73
CA VAL A 536 -26.20 -4.60 19.19
C VAL A 536 -25.38 -5.84 18.82
N GLU A 537 -25.00 -6.64 19.81
CA GLU A 537 -24.27 -7.90 19.67
C GLU A 537 -25.18 -9.08 20.07
N VAL A 538 -25.42 -10.00 19.13
CA VAL A 538 -26.24 -11.20 19.31
C VAL A 538 -25.38 -12.46 19.16
N LYS A 539 -25.53 -13.42 20.07
CA LYS A 539 -24.83 -14.71 20.07
C LYS A 539 -25.79 -15.88 20.22
N GLY A 540 -25.44 -17.03 19.63
CA GLY A 540 -26.19 -18.29 19.72
C GLY A 540 -27.26 -18.43 18.64
N GLU A 541 -28.21 -17.51 18.57
CA GLU A 541 -29.32 -17.52 17.60
C GLU A 541 -29.74 -16.08 17.23
N PRO A 542 -30.39 -15.85 16.07
CA PRO A 542 -31.02 -14.56 15.80
C PRO A 542 -32.09 -14.23 16.85
N ILE A 543 -32.20 -12.97 17.24
CA ILE A 543 -33.11 -12.53 18.30
C ILE A 543 -34.08 -11.50 17.73
N THR A 544 -35.38 -11.70 17.95
CA THR A 544 -36.41 -10.74 17.55
C THR A 544 -36.88 -9.94 18.73
N VAL A 545 -36.94 -8.61 18.55
CA VAL A 545 -37.39 -7.66 19.55
C VAL A 545 -38.67 -7.01 19.06
N THR A 546 -39.70 -7.01 19.89
CA THR A 546 -41.03 -6.47 19.56
C THR A 546 -41.38 -5.20 20.32
N SER A 547 -40.55 -4.79 21.28
CA SER A 547 -40.68 -3.53 22.01
C SER A 547 -39.29 -2.99 22.36
N MET A 548 -38.97 -1.79 21.88
CA MET A 548 -37.69 -1.10 22.12
C MET A 548 -37.95 0.33 22.61
N PRO A 549 -37.98 0.58 23.93
CA PRO A 549 -38.08 1.93 24.48
C PRO A 549 -36.74 2.68 24.40
N PHE A 550 -36.77 3.88 23.84
CA PHE A 550 -35.68 4.85 23.86
C PHE A 550 -36.13 6.13 24.58
N ASN A 551 -35.32 6.65 25.49
CA ASN A 551 -35.52 7.93 26.16
C ASN A 551 -34.65 9.01 25.51
N LEU A 552 -35.26 10.12 25.13
CA LEU A 552 -34.56 11.33 24.71
C LEU A 552 -34.40 12.25 25.93
N SER A 553 -33.20 12.81 26.13
CA SER A 553 -32.92 13.72 27.24
C SER A 553 -33.89 14.91 27.22
N GLN A 554 -34.58 15.15 28.35
CA GLN A 554 -35.33 16.38 28.55
C GLN A 554 -34.38 17.56 28.78
N TRP A 555 -34.77 18.75 28.29
CA TRP A 555 -34.04 19.98 28.56
C TRP A 555 -34.11 20.35 30.05
N LEU A 556 -32.97 20.37 30.74
CA LEU A 556 -32.80 20.91 32.09
C LEU A 556 -32.06 22.25 31.99
N GLY A 557 -32.78 23.35 31.75
CA GLY A 557 -32.22 24.70 31.69
C GLY A 557 -33.24 25.78 32.02
N THR A 558 -33.30 26.16 33.31
CA THR A 558 -33.82 27.38 33.99
C THR A 558 -35.08 28.14 33.54
N THR A 559 -35.75 27.78 32.45
CA THR A 559 -37.15 28.13 32.18
C THR A 559 -37.72 26.91 31.51
N ALA A 560 -38.49 26.10 32.23
CA ALA A 560 -39.20 24.98 31.64
C ALA A 560 -39.80 25.44 30.31
N HIS A 561 -39.56 24.68 29.23
CA HIS A 561 -40.45 24.76 28.09
C HIS A 561 -41.82 24.43 28.69
N THR A 562 -42.64 25.45 28.95
CA THR A 562 -44.04 25.27 29.28
C THR A 562 -44.55 24.39 28.17
N GLN A 563 -45.11 23.23 28.53
CA GLN A 563 -45.58 22.20 27.60
C GLN A 563 -46.36 22.88 26.48
N SER A 564 -45.67 23.17 25.38
CA SER A 564 -46.26 23.76 24.20
C SER A 564 -46.83 22.60 23.42
N THR A 565 -47.95 22.84 22.77
CA THR A 565 -48.86 21.87 22.20
C THR A 565 -48.33 21.13 20.95
N SER A 566 -47.02 20.93 20.81
CA SER A 566 -46.38 20.35 19.62
C SER A 566 -45.41 19.22 19.95
N GLN A 567 -45.40 18.20 19.08
CA GLN A 567 -44.39 17.13 19.08
C GLN A 567 -43.08 17.70 18.53
N ASP A 568 -42.14 18.05 19.42
CA ASP A 568 -40.95 18.80 19.00
C ASP A 568 -39.84 17.90 18.40
N ILE A 569 -39.96 16.58 18.51
CA ILE A 569 -39.15 15.61 17.77
C ILE A 569 -40.09 14.60 17.11
N THR A 570 -40.09 14.55 15.78
CA THR A 570 -41.00 13.73 14.95
C THR A 570 -40.21 12.82 14.02
N ASP A 571 -40.88 11.91 13.30
CA ASP A 571 -40.31 11.02 12.29
C ASP A 571 -39.12 10.19 12.80
N ILE A 572 -39.19 9.72 14.06
CA ILE A 572 -38.07 9.00 14.70
C ILE A 572 -38.00 7.58 14.17
N LYS A 573 -36.85 7.20 13.61
CA LYS A 573 -36.60 5.88 13.01
C LYS A 573 -35.35 5.26 13.63
N LEU A 574 -35.33 3.94 13.68
CA LEU A 574 -34.12 3.16 13.88
C LEU A 574 -33.63 2.70 12.51
N VAL A 575 -32.38 3.01 12.15
CA VAL A 575 -31.76 2.59 10.90
C VAL A 575 -30.53 1.73 11.15
N ASP A 576 -30.24 0.79 10.27
CA ASP A 576 -28.98 0.02 10.29
C ASP A 576 -27.80 0.82 9.69
N SER A 577 -26.62 0.21 9.65
CA SER A 577 -25.40 0.82 9.11
C SER A 577 -25.45 1.14 7.61
N THR A 578 -26.44 0.62 6.87
CA THR A 578 -26.68 0.94 5.45
C THR A 578 -27.68 2.08 5.26
N GLY A 579 -28.28 2.56 6.35
CA GLY A 579 -29.34 3.57 6.33
C GLY A 579 -30.74 2.99 6.10
N LYS A 580 -30.90 1.66 6.07
CA LYS A 580 -32.21 1.02 5.95
C LYS A 580 -32.98 1.16 7.26
N VAL A 581 -34.23 1.59 7.17
CA VAL A 581 -35.15 1.67 8.30
C VAL A 581 -35.50 0.27 8.79
N VAL A 582 -35.19 -0.02 10.05
CA VAL A 582 -35.51 -1.28 10.72
C VAL A 582 -36.68 -1.16 11.70
N ALA A 583 -36.97 0.04 12.21
CA ALA A 583 -38.16 0.35 13.02
C ALA A 583 -38.60 1.82 12.86
N GLY A 584 -39.88 2.08 13.08
CA GLY A 584 -40.50 3.41 12.93
C GLY A 584 -40.99 3.72 11.50
N PRO A 585 -41.41 4.98 11.24
CA PRO A 585 -41.31 6.14 12.13
C PRO A 585 -42.26 6.12 13.32
N VAL A 586 -41.83 6.73 14.43
CA VAL A 586 -42.66 7.03 15.60
C VAL A 586 -42.42 8.49 16.01
N ASP A 587 -43.48 9.23 16.34
CA ASP A 587 -43.37 10.58 16.88
C ASP A 587 -43.30 10.54 18.41
N ILE A 588 -42.56 11.46 19.02
CA ILE A 588 -42.56 11.56 20.48
C ILE A 588 -43.95 12.03 20.96
N ALA A 589 -44.54 11.30 21.91
CA ALA A 589 -45.83 11.67 22.49
C ALA A 589 -45.68 12.91 23.38
N GLN A 590 -46.70 13.77 23.41
CA GLN A 590 -46.73 14.95 24.26
C GLN A 590 -46.50 14.58 25.74
N GLY A 591 -45.58 15.29 26.41
CA GLY A 591 -45.28 15.07 27.83
C GLY A 591 -44.46 13.82 28.15
N SER A 592 -44.08 13.00 27.16
CA SER A 592 -43.26 11.79 27.34
C SER A 592 -41.84 12.01 26.83
N PRO A 593 -40.78 11.68 27.61
CA PRO A 593 -39.41 11.62 27.08
C PRO A 593 -39.11 10.33 26.31
N THR A 594 -40.05 9.37 26.30
CA THR A 594 -39.83 8.03 25.75
C THR A 594 -40.53 7.85 24.42
N VAL A 595 -39.79 7.34 23.43
CA VAL A 595 -40.31 6.75 22.19
C VAL A 595 -40.17 5.24 22.26
N THR A 596 -41.24 4.49 21.97
CA THR A 596 -41.20 3.02 21.98
C THR A 596 -41.52 2.51 20.60
N PHE A 597 -40.57 1.79 19.99
CA PHE A 597 -40.85 1.05 18.76
C PHE A 597 -41.54 -0.26 19.10
N THR A 598 -42.66 -0.54 18.43
CA THR A 598 -43.42 -1.80 18.55
C THR A 598 -43.29 -2.69 17.31
N ASP A 599 -42.47 -2.29 16.34
CA ASP A 599 -42.11 -3.11 15.19
C ASP A 599 -41.39 -4.39 15.64
N SER A 600 -41.61 -5.48 14.92
CA SER A 600 -40.83 -6.72 15.14
C SER A 600 -39.51 -6.63 14.37
N VAL A 601 -38.40 -6.47 15.10
CA VAL A 601 -37.06 -6.35 14.51
C VAL A 601 -36.21 -7.57 14.85
N THR A 602 -35.78 -8.30 13.82
CA THR A 602 -34.86 -9.44 13.98
C THR A 602 -33.41 -9.00 13.84
N PHE A 603 -32.66 -9.10 14.94
CA PHE A 603 -31.23 -8.88 14.97
C PHE A 603 -30.49 -10.18 14.64
N PRO A 604 -29.66 -10.21 13.58
CA PRO A 604 -28.90 -11.40 13.20
C PRO A 604 -27.75 -11.65 14.19
N ILE A 605 -27.21 -12.87 14.18
CA ILE A 605 -26.02 -13.22 14.96
C ILE A 605 -24.84 -12.35 14.53
N GLY A 606 -24.08 -11.85 15.50
CA GLY A 606 -22.96 -10.95 15.30
C GLY A 606 -23.18 -9.58 15.92
N LYS A 607 -22.26 -8.66 15.66
CA LYS A 607 -22.31 -7.27 16.14
C LYS A 607 -22.68 -6.34 14.98
N ALA A 608 -23.70 -5.51 15.15
CA ALA A 608 -24.13 -4.52 14.17
C ALA A 608 -24.44 -3.17 14.84
N THR A 609 -24.29 -2.08 14.09
CA THR A 609 -24.56 -0.72 14.55
C THR A 609 -25.89 -0.23 14.03
N TYR A 610 -26.67 0.41 14.90
CA TYR A 610 -27.96 1.02 14.60
C TYR A 610 -27.96 2.48 15.05
N SER A 611 -28.52 3.36 14.21
CA SER A 611 -28.64 4.79 14.49
C SER A 611 -30.09 5.18 14.72
N LEU A 612 -30.34 5.95 15.77
CA LEU A 612 -31.62 6.61 15.96
C LEU A 612 -31.57 7.95 15.22
N ILE A 613 -32.51 8.19 14.33
CA ILE A 613 -32.62 9.43 13.54
C ILE A 613 -34.02 10.02 13.70
N GLY A 614 -34.19 11.34 13.55
CA GLY A 614 -35.50 11.99 13.59
C GLY A 614 -35.49 13.43 13.06
N LYS A 615 -36.64 14.10 13.11
CA LYS A 615 -36.83 15.50 12.72
C LYS A 615 -36.97 16.38 13.96
N ILE A 616 -36.16 17.44 14.04
CA ILE A 616 -36.20 18.41 15.14
C ILE A 616 -37.15 19.56 14.79
N GLY A 617 -37.99 19.98 15.73
CA GLY A 617 -38.89 21.12 15.60
C GLY A 617 -38.18 22.47 15.50
N THR A 618 -38.89 23.49 15.04
CA THR A 618 -38.36 24.86 14.85
C THR A 618 -38.23 25.68 16.15
N ASN A 619 -38.78 25.19 17.26
CA ASN A 619 -38.79 25.88 18.55
C ASN A 619 -37.57 25.60 19.44
N TYR A 620 -36.67 24.69 19.03
CA TYR A 620 -35.41 24.48 19.74
C TYR A 620 -34.50 25.70 19.62
N ALA A 621 -33.96 26.16 20.76
CA ALA A 621 -32.97 27.23 20.79
C ALA A 621 -31.59 26.72 20.36
N THR A 622 -30.81 27.58 19.71
CA THR A 622 -29.41 27.29 19.36
C THR A 622 -28.60 26.91 20.60
N ASN A 623 -27.76 25.88 20.48
CA ASN A 623 -26.94 25.26 21.53
C ASN A 623 -27.68 24.34 22.52
N GLN A 624 -28.98 24.09 22.34
CA GLN A 624 -29.64 23.01 23.10
C GLN A 624 -29.06 21.65 22.72
N THR A 625 -29.13 20.67 23.61
CA THR A 625 -28.57 19.33 23.38
C THR A 625 -29.62 18.23 23.48
N ILE A 626 -29.43 17.17 22.69
CA ILE A 626 -30.28 15.98 22.67
C ILE A 626 -29.37 14.75 22.82
N ALA A 627 -29.69 13.87 23.75
CA ALA A 627 -29.05 12.56 23.91
C ALA A 627 -30.11 11.46 23.96
N ALA A 628 -30.05 10.52 23.02
CA ALA A 628 -30.86 9.31 23.08
C ALA A 628 -30.23 8.27 24.00
N SER A 629 -31.07 7.59 24.78
CA SER A 629 -30.67 6.50 25.66
C SER A 629 -31.68 5.36 25.61
N SER A 630 -31.26 4.16 25.99
CA SER A 630 -32.12 2.98 26.07
C SER A 630 -31.65 2.11 27.22
N THR A 631 -32.56 1.43 27.91
CA THR A 631 -32.23 0.42 28.91
C THR A 631 -32.57 -0.95 28.32
N PRO A 632 -31.59 -1.68 27.76
CA PRO A 632 -31.84 -2.88 26.97
C PRO A 632 -32.58 -3.99 27.71
N SER A 633 -32.41 -4.11 29.03
CA SER A 633 -33.19 -5.09 29.82
C SER A 633 -34.71 -4.86 29.81
N GLY A 634 -35.17 -3.68 29.36
CA GLY A 634 -36.58 -3.38 29.13
C GLY A 634 -37.08 -3.75 27.73
N TRP A 635 -36.22 -4.31 26.86
CA TRP A 635 -36.60 -4.76 25.52
C TRP A 635 -37.33 -6.10 25.59
N SER A 636 -38.39 -6.24 24.80
CA SER A 636 -39.12 -7.52 24.68
C SER A 636 -38.48 -8.38 23.60
N ALA A 637 -37.50 -9.21 23.98
CA ALA A 637 -36.70 -10.00 23.05
C ALA A 637 -36.94 -11.52 23.16
N THR A 638 -37.02 -12.19 22.02
CA THR A 638 -37.28 -13.64 21.90
C THR A 638 -36.32 -14.27 20.90
N GLY A 639 -35.71 -15.41 21.27
CA GLY A 639 -34.87 -16.19 20.36
C GLY A 639 -35.71 -16.78 19.22
N GLN A 640 -35.27 -16.60 17.97
CA GLN A 640 -36.02 -17.05 16.79
C GLN A 640 -36.07 -18.58 16.65
N THR A 641 -35.03 -19.28 17.12
CA THR A 641 -34.97 -20.73 17.04
C THR A 641 -35.57 -21.36 18.27
N THR A 642 -35.28 -20.81 19.46
CA THR A 642 -35.67 -21.41 20.74
C THR A 642 -37.06 -21.00 21.22
N GLY A 643 -37.57 -19.86 20.78
CA GLY A 643 -38.81 -19.27 21.30
C GLY A 643 -38.70 -18.77 22.75
N ASN A 644 -37.50 -18.83 23.36
CA ASN A 644 -37.27 -18.42 24.74
C ASN A 644 -37.15 -16.89 24.83
N THR A 645 -37.64 -16.34 25.93
CA THR A 645 -37.40 -14.93 26.28
C THR A 645 -35.91 -14.71 26.55
N ILE A 646 -35.33 -13.71 25.89
CA ILE A 646 -33.95 -13.27 26.11
C ILE A 646 -33.97 -11.92 26.85
N THR A 647 -33.30 -11.83 27.98
CA THR A 647 -33.09 -10.53 28.64
C THR A 647 -31.88 -9.85 28.00
N ALA A 648 -32.11 -8.82 27.20
CA ALA A 648 -31.02 -8.03 26.64
C ALA A 648 -30.25 -7.28 27.74
N THR A 649 -28.96 -7.10 27.53
CA THR A 649 -28.04 -6.46 28.49
C THR A 649 -27.47 -5.16 27.91
N PRO A 650 -27.01 -4.21 28.73
CA PRO A 650 -27.06 -4.17 30.20
C PRO A 650 -28.45 -3.84 30.78
N SER A 651 -28.58 -3.95 32.10
CA SER A 651 -29.76 -3.50 32.86
C SER A 651 -29.73 -2.01 33.23
N SER A 652 -28.65 -1.31 32.89
CA SER A 652 -28.50 0.13 33.04
C SER A 652 -28.72 0.86 31.71
N ALA A 653 -29.01 2.16 31.78
CA ALA A 653 -29.20 2.98 30.59
C ALA A 653 -27.89 3.11 29.79
N VAL A 654 -27.96 2.76 28.51
CA VAL A 654 -26.94 3.04 27.50
C VAL A 654 -27.29 4.37 26.86
N THR A 655 -26.42 5.37 27.00
CA THR A 655 -26.63 6.71 26.41
C THR A 655 -25.74 6.89 25.19
N GLY A 656 -26.32 7.30 24.07
CA GLY A 656 -25.62 7.65 22.83
C GLY A 656 -24.73 8.88 22.97
N ASN A 657 -24.09 9.28 21.88
CA ASN A 657 -23.40 10.58 21.85
C ASN A 657 -24.42 11.73 21.89
N THR A 658 -24.11 12.78 22.65
CA THR A 658 -24.93 14.00 22.73
C THR A 658 -24.81 14.80 21.44
N MET A 659 -25.94 15.22 20.90
CA MET A 659 -26.04 16.07 19.72
C MET A 659 -26.38 17.50 20.13
N THR A 660 -25.89 18.49 19.39
CA THR A 660 -26.12 19.91 19.67
C THR A 660 -27.00 20.52 18.59
N VAL A 661 -28.16 21.05 18.97
CA VAL A 661 -29.07 21.74 18.07
C VAL A 661 -28.48 23.09 17.69
N LYS A 662 -28.39 23.36 16.39
CA LYS A 662 -27.90 24.62 15.83
C LYS A 662 -28.82 25.05 14.69
N ALA A 663 -29.17 26.33 14.65
CA ALA A 663 -29.73 26.95 13.45
C ALA A 663 -28.63 27.11 12.36
N ALA A 664 -29.02 27.48 11.14
CA ALA A 664 -28.06 27.89 10.12
C ALA A 664 -27.33 29.15 10.60
N VAL A 665 -25.99 29.10 10.69
CA VAL A 665 -25.17 30.25 11.08
C VAL A 665 -23.91 30.33 10.22
N VAL A 666 -23.43 31.54 9.96
CA VAL A 666 -22.17 31.75 9.23
C VAL A 666 -21.46 33.00 9.74
N THR A 667 -20.15 32.91 9.91
CA THR A 667 -19.30 34.05 10.23
C THR A 667 -18.58 34.51 8.96
N ILE A 668 -18.61 35.81 8.68
CA ILE A 668 -17.92 36.40 7.52
C ILE A 668 -16.77 37.26 8.03
N THR A 669 -15.55 36.93 7.61
CA THR A 669 -14.33 37.65 8.01
C THR A 669 -13.44 37.93 6.79
N ASN A 670 -12.61 38.97 6.88
CA ASN A 670 -11.67 39.31 5.83
C ASN A 670 -10.30 38.73 6.19
N SER A 671 -9.68 38.02 5.25
CA SER A 671 -8.32 37.52 5.43
C SER A 671 -7.31 38.67 5.53
N ALA A 672 -6.19 38.42 6.21
CA ALA A 672 -5.01 39.28 6.17
C ALA A 672 -4.21 39.16 4.87
N ALA A 673 -4.53 38.18 4.03
CA ALA A 673 -3.90 37.96 2.72
C ALA A 673 -4.83 38.44 1.57
N PRO A 674 -4.31 39.11 0.54
CA PRO A 674 -2.91 39.57 0.42
C PRO A 674 -2.61 40.70 1.40
N ALA A 675 -1.38 40.76 1.91
CA ALA A 675 -0.95 41.84 2.80
C ALA A 675 -0.93 43.17 2.06
N ALA A 676 -1.06 44.27 2.82
CA ALA A 676 -0.94 45.61 2.28
C ALA A 676 0.41 45.80 1.57
N GLN A 677 0.37 46.27 0.33
CA GLN A 677 1.55 46.35 -0.54
C GLN A 677 1.37 47.35 -1.68
N THR A 678 2.44 47.57 -2.42
CA THR A 678 2.42 48.32 -3.68
C THR A 678 2.03 47.39 -4.84
N VAL A 679 1.11 47.84 -5.68
CA VAL A 679 0.60 47.14 -6.86
C VAL A 679 0.74 48.06 -8.06
N VAL A 680 1.13 47.51 -9.19
CA VAL A 680 1.37 48.31 -10.40
C VAL A 680 0.07 48.49 -11.19
N ALA A 681 -0.13 49.69 -11.74
CA ALA A 681 -1.21 50.00 -12.67
C ALA A 681 -1.22 49.03 -13.87
N GLY A 682 -2.40 48.72 -14.43
CA GLY A 682 -2.54 47.77 -15.54
C GLY A 682 -2.64 46.29 -15.13
N ALA A 683 -2.55 45.98 -13.83
CA ALA A 683 -2.72 44.61 -13.35
C ALA A 683 -4.14 44.08 -13.59
N GLN A 684 -4.25 42.93 -14.27
CA GLN A 684 -5.52 42.27 -14.57
C GLN A 684 -5.81 41.15 -13.57
N ASN A 685 -7.08 40.98 -13.18
CA ASN A 685 -7.54 39.97 -12.23
C ASN A 685 -6.73 39.93 -10.91
N TYR A 686 -6.30 41.10 -10.44
CA TYR A 686 -5.55 41.24 -9.19
C TYR A 686 -6.45 40.93 -7.99
N THR A 687 -6.02 40.01 -7.12
CA THR A 687 -6.74 39.69 -5.89
C THR A 687 -6.58 40.83 -4.88
N PHE A 688 -7.66 41.56 -4.59
CA PHE A 688 -7.66 42.62 -3.60
C PHE A 688 -7.96 42.12 -2.19
N SER A 689 -8.79 41.09 -2.07
CA SER A 689 -9.19 40.55 -0.78
C SER A 689 -9.56 39.07 -0.88
N ASN A 690 -9.43 38.35 0.23
CA ASN A 690 -10.02 37.03 0.40
C ASN A 690 -11.06 37.10 1.53
N VAL A 691 -12.33 36.84 1.21
CA VAL A 691 -13.44 36.81 2.16
C VAL A 691 -13.65 35.38 2.64
N GLN A 692 -13.59 35.17 3.95
CA GLN A 692 -13.81 33.87 4.58
C GLN A 692 -15.27 33.76 5.03
N LEU A 693 -15.92 32.68 4.62
CA LEU A 693 -17.27 32.28 5.01
C LEU A 693 -17.15 31.03 5.87
N ASP A 694 -17.31 31.20 7.18
CA ASP A 694 -17.14 30.15 8.18
C ASP A 694 -18.50 29.62 8.66
N ALA A 695 -18.87 28.43 8.18
CA ALA A 695 -20.07 27.70 8.59
C ALA A 695 -19.74 26.56 9.57
N SER A 696 -18.59 26.61 10.25
CA SER A 696 -18.15 25.57 11.19
C SER A 696 -19.13 25.36 12.36
N ALA A 697 -19.76 26.45 12.81
CA ALA A 697 -20.76 26.43 13.88
C ALA A 697 -22.20 26.15 13.41
N SER A 698 -22.41 25.99 12.08
CA SER A 698 -23.74 25.81 11.49
C SER A 698 -24.33 24.43 11.75
N GLY A 699 -25.66 24.36 11.91
CA GLY A 699 -26.41 23.09 11.96
C GLY A 699 -26.63 22.43 10.60
N GLU A 700 -26.62 23.22 9.52
CA GLU A 700 -26.82 22.80 8.13
C GLU A 700 -25.96 23.64 7.16
N ASP A 701 -25.88 23.20 5.91
CA ASP A 701 -25.18 23.94 4.86
C ASP A 701 -25.83 25.32 4.65
N VAL A 702 -25.01 26.35 4.44
CA VAL A 702 -25.48 27.73 4.34
C VAL A 702 -25.43 28.19 2.89
N LYS A 703 -26.55 28.67 2.38
CA LYS A 703 -26.73 29.12 1.00
C LYS A 703 -26.80 30.64 0.93
N PHE A 704 -25.95 31.24 0.10
CA PHE A 704 -25.94 32.66 -0.23
C PHE A 704 -26.48 32.90 -1.63
N SER A 705 -27.34 33.89 -1.83
CA SER A 705 -27.73 34.38 -3.17
C SER A 705 -26.79 35.49 -3.67
N SER A 706 -26.24 36.27 -2.74
CA SER A 706 -25.25 37.31 -3.01
C SER A 706 -24.33 37.51 -1.81
N LEU A 707 -23.11 37.97 -2.04
CA LEU A 707 -22.18 38.41 -1.01
C LEU A 707 -21.93 39.91 -1.12
N LYS A 708 -22.07 40.65 -0.01
CA LYS A 708 -21.74 42.07 0.02
C LYS A 708 -20.32 42.30 0.50
N THR A 709 -19.62 43.23 -0.14
CA THR A 709 -18.28 43.67 0.25
C THR A 709 -18.21 45.20 0.24
N SER A 710 -17.26 45.77 0.97
CA SER A 710 -17.09 47.22 1.10
C SER A 710 -15.84 47.68 0.38
N PHE A 711 -15.98 48.65 -0.52
CA PHE A 711 -14.89 49.23 -1.29
C PHE A 711 -14.51 50.60 -0.74
N VAL A 712 -13.22 50.82 -0.49
CA VAL A 712 -12.67 52.11 -0.06
C VAL A 712 -11.53 52.52 -0.99
N ASN A 713 -11.54 53.76 -1.44
CA ASN A 713 -10.55 54.31 -2.37
C ASN A 713 -9.95 55.62 -1.88
N GLY A 714 -8.67 55.85 -2.22
CA GLY A 714 -7.94 57.11 -2.05
C GLY A 714 -7.51 57.75 -3.37
N GLY A 715 -8.15 57.37 -4.48
CA GLY A 715 -7.92 57.88 -5.84
C GLY A 715 -9.21 57.78 -6.67
N ASP A 716 -9.16 57.82 -8.00
CA ASP A 716 -10.36 57.63 -8.83
C ASP A 716 -10.86 56.17 -8.73
N ALA A 717 -12.11 55.95 -8.32
CA ALA A 717 -12.69 54.63 -8.18
C ALA A 717 -12.82 53.88 -9.51
N THR A 718 -13.00 54.61 -10.62
CA THR A 718 -13.21 54.06 -11.96
C THR A 718 -11.99 53.33 -12.53
N TYR A 719 -10.82 53.47 -11.88
CA TYR A 719 -9.63 52.69 -12.22
C TYR A 719 -9.72 51.23 -11.76
N ILE A 720 -10.66 50.89 -10.87
CA ILE A 720 -10.90 49.51 -10.47
C ILE A 720 -12.15 49.01 -11.21
N THR A 721 -11.99 47.96 -12.02
CA THR A 721 -13.06 47.45 -12.89
C THR A 721 -13.11 45.92 -12.89
N GLY A 722 -14.19 45.34 -13.40
CA GLY A 722 -14.35 43.90 -13.59
C GLY A 722 -14.20 43.09 -12.31
N CYS A 723 -14.60 43.64 -11.17
CA CYS A 723 -14.47 42.94 -9.89
C CYS A 723 -15.39 41.72 -9.85
N ALA A 724 -14.85 40.58 -9.46
CA ALA A 724 -15.57 39.31 -9.37
C ALA A 724 -15.05 38.42 -8.23
N LEU A 725 -15.94 37.58 -7.70
CA LEU A 725 -15.62 36.56 -6.71
C LEU A 725 -15.19 35.25 -7.36
N TYR A 726 -14.22 34.57 -6.75
CA TYR A 726 -13.68 33.29 -7.20
C TYR A 726 -13.59 32.28 -6.05
N ASP A 727 -13.93 31.02 -6.29
CA ASP A 727 -13.53 29.88 -5.45
C ASP A 727 -12.40 29.13 -6.19
N GLY A 728 -11.16 29.32 -5.73
CA GLY A 728 -9.98 28.87 -6.44
C GLY A 728 -9.83 29.53 -7.82
N SER A 729 -9.93 28.73 -8.88
CA SER A 729 -9.88 29.19 -10.29
C SER A 729 -11.26 29.46 -10.88
N SER A 730 -12.33 28.99 -10.25
CA SER A 730 -13.71 29.14 -10.73
C SER A 730 -14.24 30.53 -10.42
N GLN A 731 -14.59 31.30 -11.45
CA GLN A 731 -15.30 32.56 -11.31
C GLN A 731 -16.75 32.30 -10.90
N LEU A 732 -17.22 32.99 -9.86
CA LEU A 732 -18.56 32.82 -9.30
C LEU A 732 -19.53 33.96 -9.69
N THR A 733 -18.98 35.07 -10.18
CA THR A 733 -19.74 36.25 -10.63
C THR A 733 -19.16 36.79 -11.93
N SER A 734 -19.94 36.81 -13.01
CA SER A 734 -19.50 37.19 -14.35
C SER A 734 -20.54 38.08 -15.07
N GLY A 735 -20.15 38.66 -16.22
CA GLY A 735 -21.04 39.54 -16.99
C GLY A 735 -21.61 40.69 -16.16
N SER A 736 -22.94 40.80 -16.12
CA SER A 736 -23.67 41.82 -15.34
C SER A 736 -23.54 41.67 -13.82
N ASN A 737 -23.03 40.53 -13.33
CA ASN A 737 -22.80 40.29 -11.91
C ASN A 737 -21.38 40.71 -11.46
N THR A 738 -20.56 41.21 -12.39
CA THR A 738 -19.30 41.89 -12.02
C THR A 738 -19.57 43.29 -11.52
N VAL A 739 -18.73 43.75 -10.59
CA VAL A 739 -18.86 45.08 -9.98
C VAL A 739 -17.79 46.02 -10.54
N ASN A 740 -18.21 47.22 -10.92
CA ASN A 740 -17.33 48.32 -11.33
C ASN A 740 -17.59 49.51 -10.38
N PRO A 741 -16.80 49.68 -9.31
CA PRO A 741 -17.03 50.75 -8.34
C PRO A 741 -16.87 52.14 -8.98
N THR A 742 -17.77 53.06 -8.63
CA THR A 742 -17.70 54.48 -9.05
C THR A 742 -17.38 55.43 -7.90
N ALA A 743 -17.45 54.96 -6.65
CA ALA A 743 -17.10 55.69 -5.42
C ALA A 743 -16.87 54.69 -4.27
N THR A 744 -16.39 55.16 -3.11
CA THR A 744 -16.37 54.39 -1.86
C THR A 744 -17.80 53.98 -1.47
N GLY A 745 -17.99 52.71 -1.10
CA GLY A 745 -19.29 52.19 -0.67
C GLY A 745 -19.40 50.67 -0.71
N ASP A 746 -20.57 50.16 -0.32
CA ASP A 746 -20.85 48.73 -0.29
C ASP A 746 -21.38 48.24 -1.65
N SER A 747 -20.94 47.06 -2.08
CA SER A 747 -21.32 46.44 -3.35
C SER A 747 -21.84 45.02 -3.14
N SER A 748 -22.87 44.63 -3.91
CA SER A 748 -23.45 43.29 -3.87
C SER A 748 -22.98 42.46 -5.06
N PHE A 749 -22.36 41.32 -4.80
CA PHE A 749 -21.92 40.34 -5.79
C PHE A 749 -22.96 39.22 -5.86
N ILE A 750 -23.74 39.17 -6.95
CA ILE A 750 -24.78 38.16 -7.17
C ILE A 750 -24.14 36.93 -7.81
N PHE A 751 -24.32 35.75 -7.22
CA PHE A 751 -23.73 34.52 -7.76
C PHE A 751 -24.40 34.09 -9.07
N ASP A 752 -23.61 33.74 -10.08
CA ASP A 752 -24.11 33.41 -11.42
C ASP A 752 -25.05 32.19 -11.44
N SER A 753 -24.78 31.22 -10.56
CA SER A 753 -25.61 30.04 -10.32
C SER A 753 -26.91 30.34 -9.55
N GLY A 754 -27.15 31.60 -9.19
CA GLY A 754 -28.24 32.02 -8.30
C GLY A 754 -28.03 31.64 -6.83
N SER A 755 -27.05 30.78 -6.52
CA SER A 755 -26.66 30.48 -5.15
C SER A 755 -25.24 29.92 -5.02
N PHE A 756 -24.59 30.24 -3.90
CA PHE A 756 -23.33 29.65 -3.45
C PHE A 756 -23.53 28.97 -2.10
N VAL A 757 -23.06 27.72 -1.97
CA VAL A 757 -23.25 26.92 -0.75
C VAL A 757 -21.93 26.78 -0.01
N VAL A 758 -21.97 27.09 1.29
CA VAL A 758 -20.90 26.81 2.25
C VAL A 758 -21.33 25.61 3.09
N PRO A 759 -20.70 24.43 2.91
CA PRO A 759 -21.06 23.26 3.69
C PRO A 759 -20.86 23.48 5.20
N LYS A 760 -21.75 22.93 6.04
CA LYS A 760 -21.59 23.02 7.50
C LYS A 760 -20.29 22.37 7.94
N GLY A 761 -19.70 22.87 9.03
CA GLY A 761 -18.42 22.35 9.52
C GLY A 761 -17.22 22.84 8.71
N THR A 762 -17.40 23.71 7.71
CA THR A 762 -16.31 24.16 6.81
C THR A 762 -16.14 25.68 6.79
N VAL A 763 -14.97 26.12 6.34
CA VAL A 763 -14.66 27.51 6.00
C VAL A 763 -14.32 27.59 4.52
N LYS A 764 -15.01 28.46 3.78
CA LYS A 764 -14.74 28.75 2.37
C LYS A 764 -14.07 30.12 2.23
N SER A 765 -13.02 30.21 1.42
CA SER A 765 -12.31 31.47 1.16
C SER A 765 -12.54 31.90 -0.28
N LEU A 766 -13.27 32.99 -0.48
CA LEU A 766 -13.56 33.54 -1.80
C LEU A 766 -12.60 34.69 -2.11
N ALA A 767 -11.87 34.58 -3.22
CA ALA A 767 -10.98 35.64 -3.69
C ALA A 767 -11.77 36.68 -4.48
N LEU A 768 -11.70 37.94 -4.06
CA LEU A 768 -12.22 39.08 -4.81
C LEU A 768 -11.11 39.63 -5.70
N LYS A 769 -11.28 39.47 -7.01
CA LYS A 769 -10.30 39.88 -8.03
C LYS A 769 -10.88 41.01 -8.86
N CYS A 770 -10.06 42.02 -9.17
CA CYS A 770 -10.44 43.15 -10.02
C CYS A 770 -9.30 43.49 -11.00
N ASN A 771 -9.62 44.22 -12.07
CA ASN A 771 -8.64 44.85 -12.94
C ASN A 771 -8.29 46.25 -12.42
N ILE A 772 -7.04 46.64 -12.61
CA ILE A 772 -6.51 47.97 -12.30
C ILE A 772 -6.17 48.64 -13.63
N ALA A 773 -6.78 49.79 -13.92
CA ALA A 773 -6.52 50.53 -15.15
C ALA A 773 -5.02 50.88 -15.30
N GLY A 774 -4.49 50.81 -16.53
CA GLY A 774 -3.11 51.22 -16.83
C GLY A 774 -2.86 52.72 -16.59
N SER A 775 -3.93 53.52 -16.59
CA SER A 775 -3.89 54.96 -16.26
C SER A 775 -4.01 55.25 -14.76
N ALA A 776 -4.01 54.23 -13.89
CA ALA A 776 -4.17 54.43 -12.46
C ALA A 776 -3.03 55.28 -11.87
N THR A 777 -3.40 56.27 -11.07
CA THR A 777 -2.48 57.29 -10.57
C THR A 777 -1.61 56.77 -9.42
N THR A 778 -0.30 57.04 -9.48
CA THR A 778 0.66 56.72 -8.41
C THR A 778 0.19 57.24 -7.05
N SER A 779 0.43 56.48 -5.98
CA SER A 779 0.04 56.78 -4.59
C SER A 779 -1.47 56.72 -4.30
N SER A 780 -2.32 56.46 -5.30
CA SER A 780 -3.72 56.10 -5.04
C SER A 780 -3.78 54.77 -4.29
N PHE A 781 -4.81 54.55 -3.47
CA PHE A 781 -4.98 53.25 -2.81
C PHE A 781 -6.40 52.73 -2.95
N TYR A 782 -6.54 51.41 -2.88
CA TYR A 782 -7.81 50.72 -2.94
C TYR A 782 -7.84 49.56 -1.93
N LYS A 783 -9.00 49.37 -1.31
CA LYS A 783 -9.25 48.33 -0.32
C LYS A 783 -10.60 47.70 -0.58
N TRP A 784 -10.66 46.38 -0.39
CA TRP A 784 -11.91 45.64 -0.33
C TRP A 784 -12.00 44.90 1.00
N GLY A 785 -13.09 45.11 1.70
CA GLY A 785 -13.36 44.55 3.02
C GLY A 785 -14.79 44.08 3.19
N ILE A 786 -15.20 43.96 4.44
CA ILE A 786 -16.57 43.57 4.82
C ILE A 786 -17.31 44.82 5.30
N PRO A 787 -18.56 45.03 4.86
CA PRO A 787 -19.35 46.19 5.26
C PRO A 787 -19.65 46.21 6.77
N ALA A 788 -20.11 47.35 7.26
CA ALA A 788 -20.61 47.46 8.63
C ALA A 788 -21.93 46.68 8.80
N ALA A 789 -22.22 46.23 10.01
CA ALA A 789 -23.34 45.33 10.34
C ALA A 789 -24.77 45.83 9.99
N ALA A 790 -24.94 47.08 9.52
CA ALA A 790 -26.22 47.59 9.02
C ALA A 790 -26.47 47.23 7.53
N SER A 791 -25.45 46.80 6.79
CA SER A 791 -25.48 46.52 5.35
C SER A 791 -25.33 45.03 5.00
N GLN A 792 -25.64 44.10 5.92
CA GLN A 792 -25.24 42.68 5.86
C GLN A 792 -25.65 41.93 4.58
N SER A 793 -24.85 40.90 4.27
CA SER A 793 -25.23 39.84 3.33
C SER A 793 -26.44 39.07 3.86
N THR A 794 -27.13 38.30 3.00
CA THR A 794 -28.22 37.42 3.42
C THR A 794 -27.90 35.99 3.04
N ALA A 795 -28.20 35.05 3.93
CA ALA A 795 -28.05 33.64 3.68
C ALA A 795 -29.19 32.85 4.33
N THR A 796 -29.45 31.66 3.83
CA THR A 796 -30.43 30.72 4.38
C THR A 796 -29.78 29.37 4.60
N GLY A 797 -30.33 28.56 5.49
CA GLY A 797 -30.11 27.12 5.47
C GLY A 797 -30.47 26.55 4.10
N MET A 798 -29.60 25.72 3.54
CA MET A 798 -29.79 25.14 2.20
C MET A 798 -31.01 24.23 2.16
N THR A 799 -31.26 23.48 3.23
CA THR A 799 -32.32 22.45 3.28
C THR A 799 -33.53 22.96 4.03
N SER A 800 -33.36 23.63 5.18
CA SER A 800 -34.49 24.13 5.96
C SER A 800 -35.19 25.33 5.32
N GLY A 801 -34.49 26.08 4.46
CA GLY A 801 -34.94 27.36 3.92
C GLY A 801 -34.99 28.50 4.95
N GLN A 802 -34.59 28.25 6.21
CA GLN A 802 -34.64 29.23 7.29
C GLN A 802 -33.53 30.27 7.11
N SER A 803 -33.78 31.52 7.50
CA SER A 803 -32.75 32.56 7.53
C SER A 803 -31.56 32.14 8.39
N ALA A 804 -30.34 32.27 7.85
CA ALA A 804 -29.13 32.02 8.61
C ALA A 804 -28.75 33.24 9.44
N THR A 805 -28.31 33.04 10.69
CA THR A 805 -27.71 34.13 11.48
C THR A 805 -26.31 34.39 10.96
N ILE A 806 -26.05 35.62 10.52
CA ILE A 806 -24.74 36.03 10.02
C ILE A 806 -24.02 36.82 11.10
N THR A 807 -22.76 36.48 11.37
CA THR A 807 -21.86 37.27 12.21
C THR A 807 -20.77 37.86 11.32
N GLU A 808 -20.75 39.17 11.15
CA GLU A 808 -19.72 39.86 10.35
C GLU A 808 -18.75 40.58 11.30
N SER A 809 -17.45 40.47 11.04
CA SER A 809 -16.44 41.33 11.67
C SER A 809 -16.06 42.42 10.68
N ALA A 810 -16.61 43.62 10.87
CA ALA A 810 -16.32 44.77 10.01
C ALA A 810 -14.79 45.01 9.96
N ALA A 811 -14.21 44.85 8.78
CA ALA A 811 -12.77 44.95 8.56
C ALA A 811 -12.54 45.64 7.21
N GLY A 812 -11.79 46.74 7.22
CA GLY A 812 -11.58 47.61 6.05
C GLY A 812 -10.67 47.06 4.95
N GLY A 813 -10.42 45.75 4.91
CA GLY A 813 -9.53 45.13 3.93
C GLY A 813 -8.05 45.53 4.07
N GLN A 814 -7.20 44.98 3.21
CA GLN A 814 -5.77 45.31 3.14
C GLN A 814 -5.51 46.41 2.09
N GLN A 815 -4.62 47.35 2.39
CA GLN A 815 -4.33 48.48 1.51
C GLN A 815 -3.46 48.09 0.31
N MET A 816 -4.00 48.23 -0.89
CA MET A 816 -3.23 48.13 -2.13
C MET A 816 -2.93 49.54 -2.62
N THR A 817 -1.65 49.92 -2.63
CA THR A 817 -1.19 51.25 -3.07
C THR A 817 -0.68 51.17 -4.49
N ILE A 818 -1.12 52.05 -5.38
CA ILE A 818 -0.77 52.02 -6.80
C ILE A 818 0.59 52.65 -7.04
N SER A 819 1.41 51.97 -7.84
CA SER A 819 2.55 52.54 -8.56
C SER A 819 2.26 52.52 -10.06
N SER A 820 2.78 53.50 -10.80
CA SER A 820 2.65 53.56 -12.27
C SER A 820 3.51 52.53 -13.00
N ALA A 821 4.59 52.04 -12.39
CA ALA A 821 5.47 50.99 -12.90
C ALA A 821 6.26 50.33 -11.78
N GLY A 822 6.95 49.22 -12.10
CA GLY A 822 7.99 48.62 -11.25
C GLY A 822 9.34 49.35 -11.30
N THR A 823 10.33 48.75 -10.64
CA THR A 823 11.72 49.26 -10.65
C THR A 823 12.69 48.18 -11.09
N LEU A 824 13.71 48.58 -11.85
CA LEU A 824 14.78 47.73 -12.36
C LEU A 824 16.10 48.13 -11.72
N THR A 825 16.83 47.21 -11.11
CA THR A 825 18.20 47.46 -10.63
C THR A 825 19.18 46.41 -11.15
N VAL A 826 20.44 46.82 -11.27
CA VAL A 826 21.57 46.00 -11.69
C VAL A 826 22.66 46.05 -10.63
N THR A 827 23.25 44.90 -10.32
CA THR A 827 24.43 44.77 -9.46
C THR A 827 25.39 43.72 -10.02
N LYS A 828 26.65 43.74 -9.62
CA LYS A 828 27.58 42.65 -9.95
C LYS A 828 27.15 41.37 -9.22
N ASP A 829 27.01 40.27 -9.95
CA ASP A 829 26.72 38.97 -9.34
C ASP A 829 27.98 38.38 -8.69
N ALA A 830 27.80 37.74 -7.53
CA ALA A 830 28.91 37.14 -6.77
C ALA A 830 29.62 36.00 -7.51
N SER A 831 28.96 35.37 -8.49
CA SER A 831 29.54 34.33 -9.35
C SER A 831 30.28 34.87 -10.59
N SER A 832 30.47 36.20 -10.67
CA SER A 832 31.37 36.81 -11.67
C SER A 832 32.78 36.23 -11.54
N PRO A 833 33.47 35.92 -12.65
CA PRO A 833 34.82 35.35 -12.60
C PRO A 833 35.83 36.23 -11.87
N SER A 834 36.79 35.57 -11.20
CA SER A 834 38.03 36.22 -10.76
C SER A 834 38.93 36.53 -11.96
N TYR A 835 39.96 37.34 -11.74
CA TYR A 835 41.00 37.61 -12.73
C TYR A 835 41.56 36.31 -13.31
N ALA A 836 41.75 36.29 -14.63
CA ALA A 836 42.35 35.16 -15.34
C ALA A 836 43.13 35.66 -16.56
N VAL A 837 44.07 34.84 -17.01
CA VAL A 837 44.76 35.02 -18.30
C VAL A 837 44.03 34.21 -19.38
N SER A 838 43.92 34.73 -20.59
CA SER A 838 43.33 34.02 -21.73
C SER A 838 44.07 34.29 -23.03
N ALA A 839 43.96 33.33 -23.96
CA ALA A 839 44.52 33.46 -25.29
C ALA A 839 43.66 34.38 -26.16
N ALA A 840 44.32 35.26 -26.90
CA ALA A 840 43.75 36.09 -27.94
C ALA A 840 43.06 35.26 -29.03
N GLY A 841 42.06 35.83 -29.70
CA GLY A 841 41.31 35.16 -30.77
C GLY A 841 40.32 34.08 -30.29
N THR A 842 40.16 33.91 -28.97
CA THR A 842 39.17 33.00 -28.40
C THR A 842 37.80 33.67 -28.28
N THR A 843 36.74 32.89 -28.49
CA THR A 843 35.35 33.37 -28.42
C THR A 843 34.67 32.93 -27.12
N GLY A 844 33.71 33.71 -26.64
CA GLY A 844 32.83 33.32 -25.54
C GLY A 844 33.48 33.36 -24.15
N ASN A 845 34.53 34.15 -23.95
CA ASN A 845 35.19 34.32 -22.65
C ASN A 845 34.25 35.05 -21.69
N ILE A 846 34.00 34.51 -20.50
CA ILE A 846 33.11 35.17 -19.53
C ILE A 846 33.83 36.39 -18.95
N LEU A 847 33.30 37.59 -19.20
CA LEU A 847 33.89 38.84 -18.74
C LEU A 847 33.21 39.36 -17.45
N GLY A 848 31.94 39.03 -17.25
CA GLY A 848 31.17 39.49 -16.10
C GLY A 848 29.82 38.80 -15.99
N LYS A 849 29.26 38.79 -14.78
CA LYS A 849 27.88 38.38 -14.52
C LYS A 849 27.17 39.45 -13.70
N PHE A 850 25.94 39.76 -14.09
CA PHE A 850 25.17 40.86 -13.53
C PHE A 850 23.84 40.34 -13.01
N LYS A 851 23.49 40.71 -11.80
CA LYS A 851 22.22 40.39 -11.18
C LYS A 851 21.22 41.50 -11.49
N ILE A 852 20.16 41.15 -12.21
CA ILE A 852 19.07 42.04 -12.59
C ILE A 852 17.90 41.79 -11.67
N HIS A 853 17.44 42.80 -10.95
CA HIS A 853 16.32 42.71 -10.01
C HIS A 853 15.12 43.50 -10.54
N ALA A 854 13.93 42.89 -10.50
CA ALA A 854 12.68 43.55 -10.81
C ALA A 854 11.80 43.62 -9.56
N ALA A 855 11.36 44.81 -9.16
CA ALA A 855 10.45 44.99 -8.02
C ALA A 855 9.07 45.52 -8.47
N ASN A 856 8.04 45.16 -7.71
CA ASN A 856 6.62 45.51 -7.87
C ASN A 856 5.90 44.93 -9.10
N GLU A 857 6.60 44.63 -10.21
CA GLU A 857 6.11 43.84 -11.35
C GLU A 857 7.25 43.04 -12.01
N ALA A 858 6.89 42.08 -12.86
CA ALA A 858 7.86 41.41 -13.73
C ALA A 858 8.32 42.36 -14.83
N ILE A 859 9.60 42.29 -15.21
CA ILE A 859 10.22 43.21 -16.19
C ILE A 859 10.93 42.39 -17.27
N ASP A 860 10.59 42.65 -18.53
CA ASP A 860 11.28 42.14 -19.71
C ASP A 860 12.44 43.06 -20.08
N LEU A 861 13.69 42.64 -19.88
CA LEU A 861 14.87 43.47 -20.15
C LEU A 861 15.05 43.65 -21.67
N GLN A 862 15.05 44.89 -22.15
CA GLN A 862 15.12 45.23 -23.57
C GLN A 862 16.45 45.82 -23.99
N LYS A 863 17.15 46.52 -23.10
CA LYS A 863 18.46 47.11 -23.33
C LYS A 863 19.36 46.89 -22.13
N PHE A 864 20.65 46.72 -22.37
CA PHE A 864 21.67 46.62 -21.34
C PHE A 864 22.92 47.41 -21.75
N SER A 865 23.24 48.45 -20.98
CA SER A 865 24.39 49.32 -21.21
C SER A 865 25.63 48.78 -20.51
N MET A 866 26.74 48.79 -21.22
CA MET A 866 28.03 48.26 -20.79
C MET A 866 29.13 49.26 -21.09
N GLN A 867 30.21 49.19 -20.32
CA GLN A 867 31.42 49.98 -20.55
C GLN A 867 32.69 49.18 -20.28
N LEU A 868 33.79 49.58 -20.91
CA LEU A 868 35.14 49.11 -20.58
C LEU A 868 35.70 49.91 -19.41
N THR A 869 35.98 49.25 -18.28
CA THR A 869 36.50 49.85 -17.04
C THR A 869 37.79 50.68 -17.27
N ASN A 870 37.96 51.86 -16.61
CA ASN A 870 39.27 52.57 -16.57
C ASN A 870 39.44 53.58 -15.40
N PRO A 871 40.67 53.81 -14.84
CA PRO A 871 41.65 54.70 -15.49
C PRO A 871 43.15 54.24 -15.50
N ALA A 872 43.46 52.95 -15.69
CA ALA A 872 44.79 52.51 -16.17
C ALA A 872 44.64 51.78 -17.51
N ALA A 873 44.87 52.49 -18.63
CA ALA A 873 44.48 52.18 -20.01
C ALA A 873 44.97 50.85 -20.62
N SER A 874 44.64 49.71 -20.02
CA SER A 874 45.10 48.40 -20.51
C SER A 874 44.24 47.79 -21.59
N SER A 875 42.90 47.91 -21.57
CA SER A 875 42.04 47.51 -22.69
C SER A 875 41.51 48.70 -23.48
N SER A 876 41.05 48.43 -24.69
CA SER A 876 40.43 49.33 -25.65
C SER A 876 39.41 48.53 -26.46
N PRO A 877 38.52 49.21 -27.22
CA PRO A 877 37.62 48.52 -28.15
C PRO A 877 38.35 47.57 -29.11
N ASN A 878 39.61 47.86 -29.48
CA ASN A 878 40.41 47.00 -30.37
C ASN A 878 40.79 45.66 -29.76
N ASP A 879 40.63 45.44 -28.46
CA ASP A 879 40.95 44.16 -27.81
C ASP A 879 39.74 43.20 -27.77
N LEU A 880 38.58 43.65 -28.29
CA LEU A 880 37.35 42.89 -28.39
C LEU A 880 36.80 42.90 -29.82
N VAL A 881 36.32 41.74 -30.27
CA VAL A 881 35.53 41.65 -31.51
C VAL A 881 34.07 42.03 -31.23
N GLN A 882 33.49 41.44 -30.19
CA GLN A 882 32.11 41.68 -29.77
C GLN A 882 31.89 41.19 -28.33
N VAL A 883 30.76 41.58 -27.75
CA VAL A 883 30.21 40.98 -26.53
C VAL A 883 28.83 40.39 -26.79
N THR A 884 28.54 39.28 -26.13
CA THR A 884 27.26 38.56 -26.20
C THR A 884 26.68 38.39 -24.80
N LEU A 885 25.36 38.48 -24.70
CA LEU A 885 24.61 38.42 -23.45
C LEU A 885 23.85 37.11 -23.38
N TRP A 886 23.87 36.44 -22.23
CA TRP A 886 23.31 35.11 -22.05
C TRP A 886 22.46 35.01 -20.80
N ASP A 887 21.34 34.28 -20.89
CA ASP A 887 20.50 33.93 -19.75
C ASP A 887 21.13 32.79 -18.89
N PRO A 888 20.60 32.51 -17.68
CA PRO A 888 21.10 31.41 -16.85
C PRO A 888 20.92 30.01 -17.47
N SER A 889 20.06 29.86 -18.46
CA SER A 889 19.80 28.61 -19.18
C SER A 889 20.79 28.37 -20.33
N GLY A 890 21.67 29.34 -20.61
CA GLY A 890 22.68 29.25 -21.66
C GLY A 890 22.17 29.64 -23.04
N ASN A 891 21.07 30.41 -23.14
CA ASN A 891 20.61 31.00 -24.39
C ASN A 891 21.18 32.42 -24.55
N GLN A 892 21.63 32.75 -25.76
CA GLN A 892 22.02 34.13 -26.08
C GLN A 892 20.77 35.01 -26.20
N VAL A 893 20.75 36.13 -25.48
CA VAL A 893 19.63 37.08 -25.43
C VAL A 893 19.94 38.43 -26.10
N GLY A 894 21.22 38.72 -26.36
CA GLY A 894 21.67 39.95 -27.02
C GLY A 894 23.16 39.94 -27.40
N SER A 895 23.59 41.01 -28.06
CA SER A 895 24.98 41.26 -28.44
C SER A 895 25.24 42.75 -28.63
N ALA A 896 26.49 43.18 -28.42
CA ALA A 896 26.95 44.54 -28.70
C ALA A 896 28.41 44.55 -29.17
N ILE A 897 28.82 45.65 -29.81
CA ILE A 897 30.18 45.88 -30.29
C ILE A 897 30.66 47.23 -29.73
N PHE A 898 31.87 47.26 -29.19
CA PHE A 898 32.56 48.50 -28.87
C PHE A 898 33.23 49.02 -30.16
N SER A 899 32.73 50.12 -30.73
CA SER A 899 33.17 50.59 -32.04
C SER A 899 34.14 51.77 -31.97
N GLY A 900 35.20 51.73 -32.80
CA GLY A 900 36.17 52.82 -32.91
C GLY A 900 36.88 53.07 -31.58
N SER A 901 36.79 54.30 -31.06
CA SER A 901 37.34 54.67 -29.75
C SER A 901 36.30 54.68 -28.62
N ASN A 902 35.05 54.27 -28.88
CA ASN A 902 33.98 54.33 -27.88
C ASN A 902 34.11 53.19 -26.86
N ARG A 903 34.21 53.56 -25.57
CA ARG A 903 34.31 52.62 -24.45
C ARG A 903 32.97 52.13 -23.92
N ASN A 904 31.86 52.62 -24.46
CA ASN A 904 30.52 52.24 -24.05
C ASN A 904 29.82 51.51 -25.20
N ALA A 905 29.00 50.52 -24.87
CA ALA A 905 28.19 49.78 -25.82
C ALA A 905 26.87 49.36 -25.17
N THR A 906 25.76 49.49 -25.91
CA THR A 906 24.45 49.06 -25.43
C THR A 906 23.96 47.89 -26.28
N SER A 907 23.64 46.77 -25.64
CA SER A 907 22.99 45.64 -26.29
C SER A 907 21.48 45.87 -26.33
N THR A 908 20.85 45.62 -27.47
CA THR A 908 19.39 45.41 -27.54
C THR A 908 19.11 43.92 -27.39
N LEU A 909 18.16 43.56 -26.53
CA LEU A 909 17.75 42.19 -26.27
C LEU A 909 16.46 41.88 -27.04
N THR A 910 16.28 40.61 -27.40
CA THR A 910 15.04 40.16 -28.04
C THR A 910 13.88 40.24 -27.04
N ALA A 911 12.75 40.85 -27.40
CA ALA A 911 11.60 40.95 -26.51
C ALA A 911 11.15 39.56 -26.01
N GLY A 912 10.90 39.44 -24.71
CA GLY A 912 10.53 38.21 -24.01
C GLY A 912 11.69 37.25 -23.74
N SER A 913 12.90 37.52 -24.23
CA SER A 913 14.05 36.62 -24.04
C SER A 913 14.65 36.70 -22.64
N PHE A 914 14.48 37.82 -21.93
CA PHE A 914 15.01 38.00 -20.59
C PHE A 914 13.98 38.67 -19.66
N ILE A 915 12.98 37.89 -19.25
CA ILE A 915 12.00 38.32 -18.23
C ILE A 915 12.51 37.98 -16.84
N VAL A 916 12.55 39.00 -15.97
CA VAL A 916 12.77 38.88 -14.52
C VAL A 916 11.40 38.90 -13.85
N ALA A 917 11.11 37.91 -12.99
CA ALA A 917 9.84 37.83 -12.29
C ALA A 917 9.70 38.98 -11.27
N LYS A 918 8.46 39.28 -10.88
CA LYS A 918 8.17 40.29 -9.85
C LYS A 918 8.87 39.92 -8.54
N ASP A 919 9.56 40.89 -7.96
CA ASP A 919 10.29 40.82 -6.69
C ASP A 919 11.35 39.70 -6.67
N ASP A 920 12.00 39.47 -7.82
CA ASP A 920 12.98 38.40 -8.03
C ASP A 920 14.26 38.88 -8.76
N ASP A 921 15.31 38.05 -8.70
CA ASP A 921 16.62 38.29 -9.31
C ASP A 921 16.86 37.33 -10.49
N LYS A 922 17.46 37.81 -11.59
CA LYS A 922 17.93 36.98 -12.70
C LYS A 922 19.33 37.37 -13.13
N VAL A 923 20.21 36.38 -13.31
CA VAL A 923 21.61 36.62 -13.69
C VAL A 923 21.76 36.72 -15.21
N LEU A 924 22.37 37.80 -15.67
CA LEU A 924 22.79 38.03 -17.05
C LEU A 924 24.30 37.79 -17.15
N THR A 925 24.73 36.88 -18.04
CA THR A 925 26.15 36.60 -18.27
C THR A 925 26.63 37.35 -19.51
N VAL A 926 27.68 38.15 -19.37
CA VAL A 926 28.35 38.83 -20.50
C VAL A 926 29.61 38.06 -20.87
N LYS A 927 29.66 37.64 -22.15
CA LYS A 927 30.81 36.96 -22.74
C LYS A 927 31.42 37.83 -23.83
N GLY A 928 32.75 37.83 -23.97
CA GLY A 928 33.47 38.56 -24.99
C GLY A 928 34.30 37.66 -25.90
N ASP A 929 34.34 38.05 -27.16
CA ASP A 929 35.24 37.47 -28.16
C ASP A 929 36.50 38.34 -28.21
N LEU A 930 37.65 37.76 -27.87
CA LEU A 930 38.91 38.49 -27.72
C LEU A 930 39.58 38.68 -29.08
N GLN A 931 40.09 39.87 -29.36
CA GLN A 931 40.78 40.14 -30.62
C GLN A 931 42.05 39.29 -30.76
N PRO A 932 42.33 38.68 -31.93
CA PRO A 932 43.61 38.04 -32.22
C PRO A 932 44.82 39.00 -32.10
N ILE A 933 46.00 38.43 -31.82
CA ILE A 933 47.27 39.18 -31.70
C ILE A 933 48.29 38.60 -32.69
N SER A 934 48.84 39.45 -33.56
CA SER A 934 49.95 39.16 -34.48
C SER A 934 50.48 40.46 -35.11
N THR A 935 51.48 40.39 -36.00
CA THR A 935 51.97 41.56 -36.76
C THR A 935 50.93 42.17 -37.72
N SER A 936 49.88 41.43 -38.07
CA SER A 936 48.80 41.88 -38.97
C SER A 936 47.45 42.07 -38.27
N GLU A 937 47.41 41.89 -36.95
CA GLU A 937 46.19 41.98 -36.13
C GLU A 937 46.28 43.17 -35.18
N ILE A 938 45.13 43.67 -34.73
CA ILE A 938 45.04 44.91 -33.93
C ILE A 938 44.99 44.69 -32.41
N GLY A 939 44.87 43.44 -31.95
CA GLY A 939 44.84 43.11 -30.53
C GLY A 939 46.20 43.37 -29.87
N ARG A 940 46.19 43.70 -28.57
CA ARG A 940 47.40 44.08 -27.83
C ARG A 940 47.71 43.09 -26.71
N SER A 941 48.97 42.64 -26.65
CA SER A 941 49.45 41.75 -25.59
C SER A 941 49.43 42.48 -24.23
N GLY A 942 48.95 41.83 -23.18
CA GLY A 942 48.85 42.38 -21.83
C GLY A 942 47.60 43.23 -21.54
N ALA A 943 46.65 43.33 -22.48
CA ALA A 943 45.40 44.09 -22.27
C ALA A 943 44.47 43.42 -21.23
N LEU A 944 43.94 44.18 -20.26
CA LEU A 944 42.89 43.68 -19.32
C LEU A 944 41.51 44.04 -19.85
N VAL A 945 40.84 43.08 -20.46
CA VAL A 945 39.48 43.24 -20.96
C VAL A 945 38.49 43.01 -19.81
N SER A 946 37.90 44.10 -19.32
CA SER A 946 36.85 44.10 -18.30
C SER A 946 35.65 44.89 -18.82
N VAL A 947 34.48 44.26 -18.81
CA VAL A 947 33.22 44.85 -19.28
C VAL A 947 32.27 44.95 -18.09
N ASP A 948 31.99 46.17 -17.68
CA ASP A 948 31.12 46.51 -16.56
C ASP A 948 29.75 46.99 -17.04
N TYR A 949 28.76 46.92 -16.16
CA TYR A 949 27.51 47.67 -16.30
C TYR A 949 27.83 49.18 -16.23
N ASP A 950 27.28 49.95 -17.18
CA ASP A 950 27.37 51.41 -17.20
C ASP A 950 26.20 52.01 -16.41
N GLY A 951 26.48 52.39 -15.17
CA GLY A 951 25.53 53.04 -14.28
C GLY A 951 25.38 54.54 -14.54
N ASN A 952 26.22 55.14 -15.37
CA ASN A 952 26.08 56.54 -15.77
C ASN A 952 25.00 56.71 -16.86
N ASP A 953 24.71 55.67 -17.64
CA ASP A 953 23.62 55.63 -18.62
C ASP A 953 22.43 54.76 -18.16
N LEU A 954 21.62 55.32 -17.25
CA LEU A 954 20.39 54.70 -16.77
C LEU A 954 19.38 54.38 -17.88
N SER A 955 19.42 55.10 -19.01
CA SER A 955 18.51 54.91 -20.14
C SER A 955 18.96 53.81 -21.11
N GLY A 956 20.26 53.51 -21.12
CA GLY A 956 20.86 52.41 -21.87
C GLY A 956 20.59 51.05 -21.26
N THR A 957 20.20 50.98 -19.98
CA THR A 957 19.66 49.76 -19.38
C THR A 957 18.18 49.93 -19.05
N GLN A 958 17.34 49.27 -19.82
CA GLN A 958 15.90 49.51 -19.84
C GLN A 958 15.14 48.20 -20.04
N GLY A 959 14.05 48.03 -19.30
CA GLY A 959 13.11 46.94 -19.51
C GLY A 959 11.70 47.45 -19.73
N ARG A 960 10.79 46.55 -20.09
CA ARG A 960 9.35 46.81 -20.20
C ARG A 960 8.62 46.07 -19.10
N GLY A 961 7.86 46.80 -18.29
CA GLY A 961 6.97 46.21 -17.29
C GLY A 961 5.93 45.32 -17.95
N VAL A 962 5.80 44.07 -17.49
CA VAL A 962 4.87 43.10 -18.06
C VAL A 962 3.42 43.48 -17.76
N ALA A 963 3.16 44.06 -16.58
CA ALA A 963 1.82 44.47 -16.16
C ALA A 963 1.51 45.91 -16.59
N SER A 964 2.41 46.85 -16.31
CA SER A 964 2.21 48.27 -16.65
C SER A 964 2.29 48.55 -18.15
N GLY A 965 3.06 47.74 -18.88
CA GLY A 965 3.45 48.05 -20.27
C GLY A 965 4.42 49.23 -20.39
N SER A 966 4.82 49.83 -19.27
CA SER A 966 5.68 51.01 -19.18
C SER A 966 7.13 50.67 -19.48
N SER A 967 7.86 51.65 -20.01
CA SER A 967 9.32 51.57 -20.12
C SER A 967 9.96 51.92 -18.78
N ILE A 968 10.82 51.04 -18.27
CA ILE A 968 11.45 51.15 -16.95
C ILE A 968 12.96 51.20 -17.14
N ASN A 969 13.53 52.37 -16.90
CA ASN A 969 14.98 52.55 -16.86
C ASN A 969 15.54 51.96 -15.57
N SER A 970 16.80 51.50 -15.62
CA SER A 970 17.52 51.09 -14.42
C SER A 970 17.61 52.25 -13.44
N SER A 971 17.48 51.97 -12.13
CA SER A 971 17.76 52.93 -11.07
C SER A 971 19.15 52.74 -10.43
N SER A 972 19.96 51.81 -10.95
CA SER A 972 21.34 51.61 -10.48
C SER A 972 22.29 52.64 -11.10
N ALA A 973 22.58 53.71 -10.38
CA ALA A 973 23.41 54.84 -10.83
C ALA A 973 24.93 54.66 -10.58
N SER A 974 25.39 53.44 -10.35
CA SER A 974 26.80 53.16 -10.10
C SER A 974 27.28 52.02 -10.97
N ASP A 975 28.49 52.19 -11.48
CA ASP A 975 29.17 51.21 -12.31
C ASP A 975 29.52 49.97 -11.48
N THR A 976 29.55 48.82 -12.13
CA THR A 976 30.13 47.62 -11.51
C THR A 976 31.65 47.62 -11.63
N ALA A 977 32.30 46.67 -10.95
CA ALA A 977 33.73 46.40 -11.13
C ALA A 977 33.97 44.88 -11.19
N VAL A 978 34.02 44.34 -12.41
CA VAL A 978 34.44 42.97 -12.70
C VAL A 978 35.97 42.87 -12.76
N ALA A 979 36.51 41.68 -12.48
CA ALA A 979 37.96 41.49 -12.47
C ALA A 979 38.60 41.51 -13.87
N GLY A 980 37.84 41.14 -14.90
CA GLY A 980 38.29 41.08 -16.29
C GLY A 980 39.21 39.91 -16.60
N VAL A 981 39.60 39.82 -17.87
CA VAL A 981 40.50 38.81 -18.41
C VAL A 981 41.70 39.49 -19.06
N ARG A 982 42.91 39.06 -18.69
CA ARG A 982 44.16 39.54 -19.28
C ARG A 982 44.48 38.74 -20.53
N VAL A 983 44.70 39.44 -21.63
CA VAL A 983 44.82 38.83 -22.97
C VAL A 983 46.26 38.80 -23.43
N PHE A 984 46.70 37.63 -23.88
CA PHE A 984 48.00 37.40 -24.53
C PHE A 984 47.80 36.51 -25.75
N ARG A 985 48.73 36.49 -26.69
CA ARG A 985 48.66 35.62 -27.88
C ARG A 985 48.64 34.14 -27.50
N THR A 986 49.44 33.77 -26.51
CA THR A 986 49.49 32.46 -25.84
C THR A 986 49.85 32.69 -24.37
N TYR A 987 49.73 31.68 -23.52
CA TYR A 987 50.07 31.79 -22.11
C TYR A 987 50.53 30.45 -21.53
N PRO A 988 51.39 30.46 -20.50
CA PRO A 988 51.78 29.24 -19.81
C PRO A 988 50.72 28.76 -18.82
N THR A 989 50.77 27.47 -18.52
CA THR A 989 50.14 26.86 -17.34
C THR A 989 51.17 26.04 -16.60
N ILE A 990 51.23 26.20 -15.28
CA ILE A 990 52.20 25.52 -14.41
C ILE A 990 51.54 24.35 -13.71
N THR A 991 52.29 23.27 -13.54
CA THR A 991 51.85 22.13 -12.75
C THR A 991 53.02 21.58 -11.95
N MET A 992 52.89 21.50 -10.63
CA MET A 992 53.88 20.84 -9.77
C MET A 992 53.88 19.34 -10.05
N ILE A 993 55.08 18.74 -10.12
CA ILE A 993 55.29 17.30 -10.38
C ILE A 993 55.88 16.67 -9.13
N ALA A 994 55.38 15.50 -8.73
CA ALA A 994 55.88 14.80 -7.56
C ALA A 994 57.38 14.45 -7.70
N LEU A 995 58.10 14.55 -6.58
CA LEU A 995 59.50 14.12 -6.51
C LEU A 995 59.62 12.60 -6.62
N PRO A 996 60.72 12.08 -7.21
CA PRO A 996 60.93 10.63 -7.35
C PRO A 996 61.15 9.95 -6.00
N THR A 997 61.61 10.69 -5.00
CA THR A 997 61.76 10.27 -3.61
C THR A 997 61.62 11.48 -2.70
N SER A 998 61.10 11.27 -1.49
CA SER A 998 61.12 12.27 -0.40
C SER A 998 62.24 12.01 0.61
N THR A 999 63.10 11.02 0.36
CA THR A 999 64.22 10.67 1.24
C THR A 999 65.47 11.47 0.89
N LEU A 1000 66.05 12.10 1.91
CA LEU A 1000 67.33 12.79 1.82
C LEU A 1000 68.47 11.82 2.16
N ASP A 1001 69.49 11.75 1.30
CA ASP A 1001 70.74 11.03 1.55
C ASP A 1001 71.87 11.68 0.72
N THR A 1002 73.11 11.22 0.87
CA THR A 1002 74.29 11.78 0.17
C THR A 1002 74.20 11.64 -1.35
N GLY A 1003 74.57 12.70 -2.08
CA GLY A 1003 74.59 12.72 -3.54
C GLY A 1003 73.52 13.63 -4.17
N ASN A 1004 73.33 13.54 -5.49
CA ASN A 1004 72.36 14.38 -6.19
C ASN A 1004 70.92 13.97 -5.86
N LYS A 1005 70.12 14.93 -5.38
CA LYS A 1005 68.70 14.75 -5.07
C LYS A 1005 67.85 15.74 -5.83
N SER A 1006 66.79 15.23 -6.47
CA SER A 1006 65.69 16.05 -6.99
C SER A 1006 64.94 16.66 -5.82
N VAL A 1007 65.02 17.97 -5.68
CA VAL A 1007 64.39 18.72 -4.58
C VAL A 1007 63.19 19.53 -5.03
N MET A 1008 63.01 19.72 -6.34
CA MET A 1008 61.81 20.33 -6.92
C MET A 1008 61.55 19.78 -8.32
N ARG A 1009 60.29 19.54 -8.69
CA ARG A 1009 59.86 19.26 -10.07
C ARG A 1009 58.57 19.98 -10.41
N PHE A 1010 58.52 20.58 -11.59
CA PHE A 1010 57.30 21.17 -12.16
C PHE A 1010 57.34 21.09 -13.69
N LYS A 1011 56.21 21.31 -14.34
CA LYS A 1011 56.15 21.51 -15.79
C LYS A 1011 55.49 22.83 -16.12
N VAL A 1012 55.93 23.41 -17.23
CA VAL A 1012 55.31 24.56 -17.89
C VAL A 1012 54.74 24.08 -19.21
N THR A 1013 53.46 24.35 -19.44
CA THR A 1013 52.75 23.99 -20.68
C THR A 1013 52.32 25.25 -21.40
N ALA A 1014 52.67 25.41 -22.66
CA ALA A 1014 52.16 26.51 -23.47
C ALA A 1014 50.73 26.21 -23.94
N ASN A 1015 49.89 27.24 -24.01
CA ASN A 1015 48.62 27.14 -24.72
C ASN A 1015 48.86 26.71 -26.19
N SER A 1016 47.88 26.04 -26.81
CA SER A 1016 48.00 25.47 -28.16
C SER A 1016 48.10 26.51 -29.28
N THR A 1017 47.92 27.80 -28.97
CA THR A 1017 47.92 28.89 -29.94
C THR A 1017 49.31 29.29 -30.42
N ARG A 1018 50.33 29.25 -29.55
CA ARG A 1018 51.73 29.58 -29.87
C ARG A 1018 52.69 29.15 -28.77
N ASP A 1019 53.97 29.07 -29.11
CA ASP A 1019 55.07 28.81 -28.18
C ASP A 1019 55.16 29.91 -27.11
N VAL A 1020 55.50 29.53 -25.88
CA VAL A 1020 55.82 30.45 -24.77
C VAL A 1020 57.33 30.55 -24.60
N GLY A 1021 57.85 31.77 -24.46
CA GLY A 1021 59.24 31.99 -24.04
C GLY A 1021 59.32 32.12 -22.52
N LEU A 1022 60.23 31.40 -21.87
CA LEU A 1022 60.49 31.53 -20.43
C LEU A 1022 61.88 32.14 -20.20
N TYR A 1023 61.93 33.28 -19.50
CA TYR A 1023 63.16 34.03 -19.24
C TYR A 1023 63.71 33.77 -17.84
N LYS A 1024 62.83 33.69 -16.83
CA LYS A 1024 63.22 33.50 -15.43
C LYS A 1024 62.11 32.79 -14.64
N PHE A 1025 62.51 32.03 -13.63
CA PHE A 1025 61.63 31.67 -12.52
C PHE A 1025 62.41 31.67 -11.19
N THR A 1026 61.71 31.91 -10.10
CA THR A 1026 62.29 32.01 -8.75
C THR A 1026 61.87 30.84 -7.87
N VAL A 1027 62.84 30.28 -7.14
CA VAL A 1027 62.64 29.15 -6.23
C VAL A 1027 63.04 29.56 -4.82
N VAL A 1028 62.16 29.32 -3.85
CA VAL A 1028 62.48 29.46 -2.42
C VAL A 1028 63.03 28.15 -1.90
N ILE A 1029 64.16 28.19 -1.21
CA ILE A 1029 64.80 27.04 -0.59
C ILE A 1029 64.99 27.29 0.90
N ALA A 1030 64.49 26.38 1.73
CA ALA A 1030 64.73 26.34 3.16
C ALA A 1030 65.35 24.99 3.56
N THR A 1031 66.44 25.02 4.33
CA THR A 1031 67.17 23.83 4.79
C THR A 1031 67.21 23.78 6.31
N SER A 1032 67.23 22.57 6.90
CA SER A 1032 67.55 22.40 8.33
C SER A 1032 69.07 22.22 8.52
N THR A 1033 69.52 21.13 9.13
CA THR A 1033 70.94 20.77 9.30
C THR A 1033 71.60 20.25 8.01
N ALA A 1034 70.83 20.06 6.94
CA ALA A 1034 71.31 19.60 5.64
C ALA A 1034 72.18 20.66 4.96
N THR A 1035 73.36 20.27 4.46
CA THR A 1035 74.22 21.15 3.66
C THR A 1035 74.43 20.57 2.27
N PHE A 1036 74.53 21.44 1.26
CA PHE A 1036 74.61 21.05 -0.14
C PHE A 1036 75.86 21.65 -0.77
N SER A 1037 76.57 20.87 -1.59
CA SER A 1037 77.78 21.33 -2.29
C SER A 1037 77.46 22.11 -3.58
N SER A 1038 76.27 21.87 -4.15
CA SER A 1038 75.77 22.59 -5.33
C SER A 1038 74.25 22.46 -5.45
N ILE A 1039 73.63 23.45 -6.10
CA ILE A 1039 72.24 23.44 -6.54
C ILE A 1039 72.26 23.76 -8.04
N ASN A 1040 71.56 22.96 -8.83
CA ASN A 1040 71.50 23.09 -10.28
C ASN A 1040 70.03 23.05 -10.73
N ALA A 1041 69.71 23.83 -11.75
CA ALA A 1041 68.40 23.79 -12.41
C ALA A 1041 68.52 23.08 -13.76
N TYR A 1042 67.51 22.29 -14.10
CA TYR A 1042 67.45 21.53 -15.35
C TYR A 1042 66.12 21.73 -16.07
N ALA A 1043 66.14 21.61 -17.40
CA ALA A 1043 64.97 21.62 -18.27
C ALA A 1043 65.00 20.45 -19.27
N PHE A 1044 63.87 19.76 -19.37
CA PHE A 1044 63.69 18.55 -20.18
C PHE A 1044 62.45 18.65 -21.08
N SER A 1045 62.44 17.87 -22.16
CA SER A 1045 61.33 17.77 -23.10
C SER A 1045 60.41 16.57 -22.83
N ASP A 1046 60.81 15.64 -21.96
CA ASP A 1046 60.10 14.40 -21.67
C ASP A 1046 59.73 14.26 -20.18
N THR A 1047 58.71 13.43 -19.92
CA THR A 1047 58.21 13.17 -18.56
C THR A 1047 59.21 12.44 -17.66
N ASN A 1048 60.24 11.78 -18.21
CA ASN A 1048 61.24 11.06 -17.42
C ASN A 1048 62.42 11.94 -17.02
N PHE A 1049 62.43 13.23 -17.38
CA PHE A 1049 63.50 14.16 -17.06
C PHE A 1049 64.86 13.67 -17.60
N SER A 1050 64.89 13.24 -18.87
CA SER A 1050 66.03 12.53 -19.45
C SER A 1050 66.53 13.10 -20.77
N ILE A 1051 65.66 13.78 -21.52
CA ILE A 1051 65.94 14.39 -22.82
C ILE A 1051 65.98 15.90 -22.65
N THR A 1052 67.12 16.51 -22.94
CA THR A 1052 67.34 17.97 -22.88
C THR A 1052 66.23 18.75 -23.60
N ALA A 1053 65.72 19.82 -22.98
CA ALA A 1053 64.64 20.65 -23.53
C ALA A 1053 65.00 21.36 -24.85
N ASP A 1054 66.27 21.74 -25.02
CA ASP A 1054 66.82 22.43 -26.18
C ASP A 1054 68.31 22.05 -26.34
N SER A 1055 68.74 21.72 -27.56
CA SER A 1055 70.13 21.36 -27.88
C SER A 1055 71.16 22.48 -27.64
N SER A 1056 70.71 23.72 -27.44
CA SER A 1056 71.56 24.88 -27.13
C SER A 1056 72.01 24.94 -25.67
N PHE A 1057 71.35 24.19 -24.77
CA PHE A 1057 71.76 24.03 -23.38
C PHE A 1057 72.97 23.08 -23.25
N PRO A 1058 73.81 23.23 -22.21
CA PRO A 1058 74.88 22.28 -21.89
C PRO A 1058 74.39 20.82 -21.87
N THR A 1059 75.31 19.87 -22.12
CA THR A 1059 74.99 18.43 -22.11
C THR A 1059 74.27 18.02 -20.82
N SER A 1060 73.16 17.27 -20.96
CA SER A 1060 72.29 16.74 -19.89
C SER A 1060 71.15 17.65 -19.37
N GLY A 1061 70.69 18.66 -20.12
CA GLY A 1061 69.50 19.44 -19.71
C GLY A 1061 69.78 20.53 -18.68
N LEU A 1062 71.05 20.81 -18.38
CA LEU A 1062 71.48 21.78 -17.38
C LEU A 1062 71.13 23.20 -17.83
N LEU A 1063 70.24 23.86 -17.08
CA LEU A 1063 69.73 25.20 -17.37
C LEU A 1063 70.59 26.29 -16.73
N SER A 1064 71.03 26.06 -15.49
CA SER A 1064 71.86 27.00 -14.71
C SER A 1064 72.73 26.22 -13.71
N THR A 1065 73.99 26.64 -13.54
CA THR A 1065 74.94 26.12 -12.54
C THR A 1065 75.00 27.04 -11.32
N PRO A 1066 75.59 26.61 -10.19
CA PRO A 1066 75.80 27.46 -9.02
C PRO A 1066 76.50 28.80 -9.32
N ALA A 1067 77.31 28.87 -10.37
CA ALA A 1067 78.02 30.08 -10.77
C ALA A 1067 77.09 31.16 -11.37
N ASN A 1068 75.91 30.76 -11.86
CA ASN A 1068 74.97 31.61 -12.59
C ASN A 1068 73.58 31.67 -11.92
N LEU A 1069 73.41 31.07 -10.74
CA LEU A 1069 72.24 31.24 -9.89
C LEU A 1069 72.38 32.53 -9.08
N VAL A 1070 71.33 33.35 -9.03
CA VAL A 1070 71.35 34.63 -8.30
C VAL A 1070 70.55 34.48 -7.01
N TRP A 1071 71.21 34.56 -5.85
CA TRP A 1071 70.56 34.56 -4.55
C TRP A 1071 70.02 35.95 -4.22
N LYS A 1072 68.70 36.09 -4.14
CA LYS A 1072 68.00 37.39 -4.01
C LYS A 1072 67.96 37.90 -2.56
N SER A 1073 68.03 37.01 -1.57
CA SER A 1073 67.80 37.37 -0.17
C SER A 1073 68.40 36.36 0.82
N SER A 1074 68.59 36.78 2.08
CA SER A 1074 68.94 35.90 3.20
C SER A 1074 67.85 34.90 3.58
N SER A 1075 66.68 34.97 2.93
CA SER A 1075 65.53 34.07 3.10
C SER A 1075 65.54 32.86 2.15
N GLY A 1076 66.59 32.69 1.34
CA GLY A 1076 66.79 31.46 0.56
C GLY A 1076 66.12 31.46 -0.83
N GLN A 1077 65.80 32.63 -1.39
CA GLN A 1077 65.29 32.76 -2.76
C GLN A 1077 66.42 32.70 -3.79
N ILE A 1078 66.19 31.93 -4.87
CA ILE A 1078 67.10 31.77 -6.00
C ILE A 1078 66.37 32.12 -7.29
N ASP A 1079 66.91 33.08 -8.02
CA ASP A 1079 66.50 33.37 -9.39
C ASP A 1079 67.25 32.45 -10.36
N VAL A 1080 66.49 31.77 -11.21
CA VAL A 1080 66.99 30.81 -12.21
C VAL A 1080 66.84 31.40 -13.61
N TYR A 1081 67.99 31.63 -14.27
CA TYR A 1081 68.07 32.12 -15.65
C TYR A 1081 68.63 31.02 -16.59
N PRO A 1082 68.05 30.80 -17.77
CA PRO A 1082 68.60 29.89 -18.79
C PRO A 1082 69.92 30.40 -19.37
N TYR A 1083 70.91 29.50 -19.52
CA TYR A 1083 72.16 29.77 -20.22
C TYR A 1083 72.47 28.72 -21.29
N THR A 1084 73.06 29.16 -22.39
CA THR A 1084 73.62 28.27 -23.43
C THR A 1084 74.92 27.60 -22.97
N SER A 1085 75.39 26.59 -23.72
CA SER A 1085 76.68 25.93 -23.48
C SER A 1085 77.91 26.87 -23.53
N GLY A 1086 77.78 28.04 -24.15
CA GLY A 1086 78.78 29.11 -24.17
C GLY A 1086 78.67 30.13 -23.02
N SER A 1087 77.86 29.85 -21.98
CA SER A 1087 77.58 30.77 -20.86
C SER A 1087 76.94 32.10 -21.26
N VAL A 1088 76.17 32.11 -22.36
CA VAL A 1088 75.36 33.27 -22.78
C VAL A 1088 73.92 33.07 -22.30
N GLN A 1089 73.36 34.07 -21.61
CA GLN A 1089 71.97 34.05 -21.13
C GLN A 1089 70.99 33.93 -22.32
N THR A 1090 69.97 33.10 -22.16
CA THR A 1090 68.98 32.78 -23.20
C THR A 1090 67.58 32.58 -22.58
N THR A 1091 66.64 32.04 -23.35
CA THR A 1091 65.27 31.74 -22.93
C THR A 1091 64.95 30.27 -23.18
N VAL A 1092 63.97 29.71 -22.48
CA VAL A 1092 63.43 28.37 -22.78
C VAL A 1092 62.20 28.51 -23.65
N ALA A 1093 62.24 27.92 -24.86
CA ALA A 1093 61.06 27.79 -25.70
C ALA A 1093 60.20 26.60 -25.24
N ILE A 1094 58.93 26.87 -24.98
CA ILE A 1094 57.90 25.87 -24.67
C ILE A 1094 56.96 25.81 -25.88
N PRO A 1095 57.03 24.78 -26.72
CA PRO A 1095 56.25 24.72 -27.96
C PRO A 1095 54.75 24.72 -27.72
N ALA A 1096 53.98 25.27 -28.66
CA ALA A 1096 52.53 25.35 -28.61
C ALA A 1096 51.88 24.00 -28.24
N GLY A 1097 51.07 24.00 -27.19
CA GLY A 1097 50.36 22.81 -26.70
C GLY A 1097 51.25 21.72 -26.08
N GLN A 1098 52.56 21.95 -25.97
CA GLN A 1098 53.53 21.03 -25.38
C GLN A 1098 54.00 21.50 -24.01
N SER A 1099 54.59 20.58 -23.25
CA SER A 1099 55.21 20.87 -21.96
C SER A 1099 56.74 20.89 -22.04
N ARG A 1100 57.36 21.69 -21.18
CA ARG A 1100 58.75 21.52 -20.73
C ARG A 1100 58.77 21.21 -19.24
N TYR A 1101 59.67 20.32 -18.85
CA TYR A 1101 59.75 19.75 -17.50
C TYR A 1101 60.98 20.30 -16.80
N PHE A 1102 60.80 20.88 -15.62
CA PHE A 1102 61.85 21.57 -14.89
C PHE A 1102 62.15 20.83 -13.59
N GLU A 1103 63.44 20.68 -13.28
CA GLU A 1103 63.90 20.01 -12.07
C GLU A 1103 65.00 20.81 -11.40
N ILE A 1104 64.88 21.01 -10.10
CA ILE A 1104 65.97 21.50 -9.25
C ILE A 1104 66.61 20.31 -8.57
N GLN A 1105 67.92 20.16 -8.75
CA GLN A 1105 68.71 19.14 -8.07
C GLN A 1105 69.71 19.78 -7.11
N ALA A 1106 69.83 19.21 -5.91
CA ALA A 1106 70.81 19.62 -4.91
C ALA A 1106 71.76 18.46 -4.60
N ASN A 1107 73.07 18.70 -4.58
CA ASN A 1107 74.06 17.69 -4.22
C ASN A 1107 74.28 17.68 -2.69
N CYS A 1108 73.70 16.70 -2.03
CA CYS A 1108 73.72 16.54 -0.57
C CYS A 1108 75.07 16.05 -0.06
N THR A 1109 75.61 16.71 0.97
CA THR A 1109 76.84 16.28 1.66
C THR A 1109 76.53 15.32 2.83
N THR A 1110 77.54 14.95 3.62
CA THR A 1110 77.41 13.99 4.74
C THR A 1110 76.43 14.41 5.83
N THR A 1111 76.13 15.70 5.98
CA THR A 1111 75.16 16.19 6.98
C THR A 1111 73.72 15.81 6.64
N CYS A 1112 73.44 15.50 5.38
CA CYS A 1112 72.13 15.10 4.90
C CYS A 1112 71.67 13.72 5.42
N THR A 1113 72.56 12.90 5.97
CA THR A 1113 72.18 11.61 6.57
C THR A 1113 71.87 11.71 8.06
N THR A 1114 71.88 12.92 8.64
CA THR A 1114 71.49 13.15 10.03
C THR A 1114 69.97 13.15 10.19
N THR A 1115 69.44 12.48 11.23
CA THR A 1115 67.99 12.48 11.53
C THR A 1115 67.49 13.91 11.71
N GLY A 1116 66.46 14.29 10.94
CA GLY A 1116 65.92 15.66 10.96
C GLY A 1116 66.55 16.62 9.95
N ALA A 1117 67.53 16.18 9.14
CA ALA A 1117 68.00 16.91 7.98
C ALA A 1117 66.89 17.00 6.91
N SER A 1118 66.67 18.19 6.35
CA SER A 1118 65.63 18.42 5.35
C SER A 1118 65.97 19.59 4.43
N ILE A 1119 65.38 19.56 3.24
CA ILE A 1119 65.30 20.66 2.29
C ILE A 1119 63.86 20.79 1.81
N GLN A 1120 63.38 22.02 1.76
CA GLN A 1120 62.04 22.41 1.36
C GLN A 1120 62.16 23.40 0.20
N THR A 1121 61.41 23.17 -0.88
CA THR A 1121 61.41 24.04 -2.07
C THR A 1121 60.01 24.48 -2.45
N GLN A 1122 59.88 25.71 -2.95
CA GLN A 1122 58.64 26.27 -3.48
C GLN A 1122 58.93 27.07 -4.75
N LEU A 1123 58.03 27.00 -5.74
CA LEU A 1123 58.02 27.94 -6.87
C LEU A 1123 57.35 29.23 -6.40
N GLU A 1124 57.93 30.39 -6.71
CA GLU A 1124 57.25 31.67 -6.47
C GLU A 1124 56.44 32.10 -7.70
N GLY A 1125 55.31 32.73 -7.44
CA GLY A 1125 54.51 33.48 -8.38
C GLY A 1125 54.30 34.91 -7.88
N ASP A 1126 53.54 35.69 -8.64
CA ASP A 1126 53.50 37.15 -8.52
C ASP A 1126 52.17 37.64 -7.91
N THR A 1127 52.21 38.65 -7.03
CA THR A 1127 51.01 39.20 -6.35
C THR A 1127 50.27 40.27 -7.17
N ALA A 1128 50.97 40.90 -8.11
CA ALA A 1128 50.41 41.97 -8.95
C ALA A 1128 50.98 41.93 -10.38
N TYR A 1129 50.21 42.50 -11.32
CA TYR A 1129 50.69 42.74 -12.68
C TYR A 1129 51.59 43.97 -12.73
N GLY A 1130 52.75 43.87 -13.39
CA GLY A 1130 53.66 45.00 -13.55
C GLY A 1130 53.04 46.17 -14.35
N SER A 1131 53.17 47.40 -13.86
CA SER A 1131 52.64 48.58 -14.55
C SER A 1131 53.59 49.02 -15.67
N SER A 1132 53.22 48.82 -16.93
CA SER A 1132 53.93 49.33 -18.10
C SER A 1132 53.04 50.19 -18.98
N ALA A 1133 53.60 51.25 -19.59
CA ALA A 1133 52.92 52.07 -20.59
C ALA A 1133 52.58 51.27 -21.86
N ASN A 1134 53.33 50.20 -22.15
CA ASN A 1134 53.14 49.33 -23.31
C ASN A 1134 52.45 48.02 -22.96
N LEU A 1135 51.90 47.88 -21.74
CA LEU A 1135 51.24 46.69 -21.19
C LEU A 1135 52.15 45.48 -20.96
N VAL A 1136 53.19 45.31 -21.79
CA VAL A 1136 54.32 44.40 -21.65
C VAL A 1136 55.63 45.20 -21.74
N ASP A 1137 56.75 44.63 -21.32
CA ASP A 1137 58.06 45.30 -21.32
C ASP A 1137 59.17 44.35 -21.82
N ASN A 1138 60.41 44.83 -21.82
CA ASN A 1138 61.55 43.94 -22.04
C ASN A 1138 61.89 43.13 -20.79
N ALA A 1139 62.54 41.97 -20.98
CA ALA A 1139 62.75 41.02 -19.90
C ALA A 1139 63.51 41.63 -18.72
N ALA A 1140 64.56 42.41 -19.00
CA ALA A 1140 65.38 43.07 -17.98
C ALA A 1140 64.61 44.09 -17.14
N LYS A 1141 63.63 44.80 -17.72
CA LYS A 1141 62.77 45.72 -16.97
C LYS A 1141 61.75 45.00 -16.10
N VAL A 1142 61.12 43.95 -16.64
CA VAL A 1142 60.20 43.11 -15.85
C VAL A 1142 60.94 42.51 -14.65
N ASP A 1143 62.20 42.15 -14.85
CA ASP A 1143 63.09 41.64 -13.81
C ASP A 1143 63.48 42.66 -12.74
N LEU A 1144 63.17 43.94 -12.92
CA LEU A 1144 63.33 44.99 -11.89
C LEU A 1144 62.03 45.31 -11.16
N TYR A 1145 60.91 44.66 -11.51
CA TYR A 1145 59.64 44.87 -10.81
C TYR A 1145 59.66 44.24 -9.42
N THR A 1146 58.78 44.74 -8.54
CA THR A 1146 58.56 44.14 -7.22
C THR A 1146 58.08 42.69 -7.35
N ASP A 1147 57.16 42.45 -8.29
CA ASP A 1147 56.62 41.15 -8.65
C ASP A 1147 57.30 40.68 -9.95
N ASN A 1148 58.39 39.94 -9.80
CA ASN A 1148 59.26 39.51 -10.89
C ASN A 1148 59.64 38.02 -10.82
N ASP A 1149 58.88 37.20 -10.09
CA ASP A 1149 59.33 35.86 -9.70
C ASP A 1149 59.10 34.81 -10.80
N PHE A 1150 58.28 35.10 -11.82
CA PHE A 1150 58.14 34.27 -13.01
C PHE A 1150 58.00 35.11 -14.28
N ILE A 1151 59.01 35.13 -15.15
CA ILE A 1151 59.07 36.03 -16.32
C ILE A 1151 58.95 35.24 -17.62
N TRP A 1152 57.95 35.57 -18.42
CA TRP A 1152 57.63 34.85 -19.65
C TRP A 1152 57.16 35.79 -20.77
N SER A 1153 57.14 35.28 -21.99
CA SER A 1153 56.71 35.98 -23.20
C SER A 1153 55.68 35.13 -23.96
N ASP A 1154 54.65 35.80 -24.49
CA ASP A 1154 53.65 35.21 -25.38
C ASP A 1154 54.09 35.18 -26.85
N ASN A 1155 55.32 35.61 -27.14
CA ASN A 1155 55.87 35.62 -28.49
C ASN A 1155 54.92 36.36 -29.46
N ALA A 1156 54.37 37.51 -29.07
CA ALA A 1156 53.20 38.13 -29.69
C ALA A 1156 53.38 38.40 -31.20
N THR A 1157 54.59 38.78 -31.63
CA THR A 1157 54.89 39.13 -33.03
C THR A 1157 55.92 38.20 -33.68
N GLY A 1158 56.85 37.64 -32.92
CA GLY A 1158 57.93 36.74 -33.36
C GLY A 1158 58.35 35.78 -32.25
N THR A 1159 59.52 35.14 -32.36
CA THR A 1159 60.18 34.52 -31.20
C THR A 1159 60.90 35.63 -30.46
N ALA A 1160 60.46 35.94 -29.24
CA ALA A 1160 60.96 37.08 -28.47
C ALA A 1160 62.40 36.85 -28.00
N VAL A 1161 63.23 37.89 -28.17
CA VAL A 1161 64.52 38.01 -27.47
C VAL A 1161 64.37 38.92 -26.25
N ALA A 1162 65.32 38.86 -25.30
CA ALA A 1162 65.23 39.57 -24.03
C ALA A 1162 65.06 41.10 -24.14
N ALA A 1163 65.51 41.70 -25.25
CA ALA A 1163 65.39 43.14 -25.51
C ALA A 1163 64.01 43.56 -26.08
N ASP A 1164 63.24 42.61 -26.61
CA ASP A 1164 61.92 42.89 -27.19
C ASP A 1164 60.93 43.29 -26.10
N GLN A 1165 59.95 44.15 -26.43
CA GLN A 1165 58.87 44.50 -25.50
C GLN A 1165 57.74 43.47 -25.61
N ASP A 1166 58.01 42.27 -25.10
CA ASP A 1166 57.12 41.12 -25.24
C ASP A 1166 57.12 40.23 -23.99
N TRP A 1167 57.63 40.75 -22.88
CA TRP A 1167 57.81 40.03 -21.62
C TRP A 1167 56.89 40.58 -20.54
N THR A 1168 56.43 39.66 -19.68
CA THR A 1168 55.56 39.96 -18.53
C THR A 1168 55.86 39.01 -17.37
N ASN A 1169 55.25 39.27 -16.22
CA ASN A 1169 55.39 38.45 -15.02
C ASN A 1169 54.30 37.35 -14.95
N GLY A 1170 54.36 36.51 -13.91
CA GLY A 1170 53.50 35.35 -13.69
C GLY A 1170 52.12 35.65 -13.12
N TYR A 1171 51.72 36.92 -13.00
CA TYR A 1171 50.47 37.29 -12.33
C TYR A 1171 49.24 36.70 -13.03
N GLY A 1172 48.53 35.83 -12.31
CA GLY A 1172 47.33 35.11 -12.77
C GLY A 1172 47.58 34.03 -13.82
N VAL A 1173 48.84 33.61 -14.01
CA VAL A 1173 49.17 32.38 -14.73
C VAL A 1173 48.59 31.18 -13.96
N ALA A 1174 47.81 30.36 -14.66
CA ALA A 1174 47.18 29.20 -14.05
C ALA A 1174 48.24 28.23 -13.48
N GLY A 1175 48.10 27.87 -12.21
CA GLY A 1175 49.02 26.98 -11.51
C GLY A 1175 50.19 27.67 -10.81
N LEU A 1176 50.32 29.00 -10.90
CA LEU A 1176 51.10 29.81 -9.96
C LEU A 1176 50.17 30.41 -8.91
N THR A 1177 50.59 30.39 -7.66
CA THR A 1177 49.91 31.15 -6.61
C THR A 1177 50.39 32.60 -6.62
N ALA A 1178 49.70 33.49 -5.91
CA ALA A 1178 50.14 34.87 -5.76
C ALA A 1178 51.43 35.00 -4.95
N SER A 1179 51.95 33.93 -4.36
CA SER A 1179 53.21 33.91 -3.62
C SER A 1179 53.87 32.55 -3.81
N ASN A 1180 53.89 31.67 -2.81
CA ASN A 1180 54.58 30.40 -2.91
C ASN A 1180 53.62 29.28 -3.30
N ASN A 1181 53.99 28.50 -4.31
CA ASN A 1181 53.32 27.26 -4.67
C ASN A 1181 53.44 26.21 -3.54
N PRO A 1182 52.64 25.12 -3.59
CA PRO A 1182 52.76 24.04 -2.63
C PRO A 1182 54.20 23.52 -2.49
N GLN A 1183 54.64 23.42 -1.24
CA GLN A 1183 55.99 23.03 -0.87
C GLN A 1183 56.30 21.58 -1.20
N GLN A 1184 57.50 21.33 -1.72
CA GLN A 1184 58.07 20.00 -1.87
C GLN A 1184 59.19 19.80 -0.84
N THR A 1185 59.13 18.69 -0.10
CA THR A 1185 60.04 18.41 1.01
C THR A 1185 60.79 17.09 0.78
N VAL A 1186 62.10 17.13 0.98
CA VAL A 1186 62.97 15.94 1.03
C VAL A 1186 63.65 15.92 2.39
N SER A 1187 63.55 14.83 3.14
CA SER A 1187 64.04 14.73 4.53
C SER A 1187 64.67 13.37 4.86
N LYS A 1188 65.51 13.35 5.89
CA LYS A 1188 66.20 12.16 6.39
C LYS A 1188 65.58 11.57 7.64
#